data_AF-A0AAE9YR87-F1
#
_entry.id   AF-A0AAE9YR87-F1
#
_cell.length_a   1.000
_cell.length_b   1.000
_cell.length_c   1.000
_cell.angle_alpha   90.00
_cell.angle_beta   90.00
_cell.angle_gamma   90.00
#
_symmetry.space_group_name_H-M   'P 1'
#
loop_
_entity.id
_entity.type
_entity.pdbx_description
1 polymer ?
#
loop_
_entity_poly.entity_id
_entity_poly.type
_entity_poly.pdbx_seq_one_letter_code
_entity_poly.pdbx_strand_id
1 'polypeptide(L)'
;MSTNSTSRWHNKLTEQYLNTFFRETQVDINQCIKQASTLTEDQHSPLSASLLTTNQGVSMFCYRFSASDTYLWGGVKHLSLTGYHEYAENFYLVKTGNEVCELTDLRDLLQLISAQLTADAGNGKQEINAGALLNENMNNSVNKSEFFLLNRKQQQCKNAVVEDFIAAEQGMVLGHPFHVTSKASIGFSQDDMKRYSPELGVSFKLHYFAVCPGRLRASDIGEDLTALSDKEAQQQAQQLLTADHKHYTLLPCHPWQANYLLDNQQVQQALADESMISLGPLGQVVWPTSSVRTVWLPENKIFLKLALDVRLTNFVRNNPDEQVMRAIDASRLIRKIPAELSDNRLLLLPELASQTLHFEQAPELSASFASIYRAGLDETSLGQTRILGSLVEENLDGEDLPLWQYIKQAAELADTPLSSDFIEHWWQAYIQASLLPALSLYANTGISLEAHLQNSLMRFEQGMPVQLVVRDMEGVSISRNSVLADACPQVSANSSVWYTPEQTWFRFKYYMVVNHIAHVIAAIARVSLVSESRLWLVTRQCLAAEEMTPATRIWAQRLLEAKDLPAKANMLSSFKQSGEAPTWVDIANPLYFLPQGQDMTLITTSDHNQNNAAFAAAHQQAELRVNQQLFEALIFEGVAVVSRHENNEITLKVSEVLTYRCQGITSDSFERIRLVPGSLMREEQITGQNRISRPSLQQLMTDLAPLVKAEPQKWQQFHDELTLTRVKHAQTLHQLPAKPLRDMSYEFQEARVNNGHLYHPSFKSRIGFDLAENQLYGPELSQGYHVIWLAVHQDYVHACVGNSTSLEQIYGQHFTPQELQAINSQVEDAGADLENMRLLPVHPWQWHKIISLYYQDLLTSGMIIKLAVSGPKYLPQQSIRTLSNMDDVKQASIKLAMNLVNTSTSRVLAPHTVQNAAAISDWLWQLVDEDPLLSPAHKPVILREIAAIGVTVPSALPVQYGALACIWRESVHPYLEQGQQASPMTMLMQLDNDQKPVIDAWIRQHGVKTWLTALVTHAYLPVMHMLWYHGTALESHAQNMLLIHESGLPVKVALKDFHDGVRYSRALLRDVTRLPELTDAPDVHAKVNPNSFLETDNADELRDFTQDALCFVNLGELAWFLQVHYQLPEQEFWSVTAKVMHEYQAAHPQLTGRFKLFDFFAANIEVEQLASRRFLPEVRLRVMSVENPLAKADQTITQSTQAVAQAV
;
A
#
# COMPACT_ATOMS: atom_id res chain seq x y z
N MET A 1 17.43 -39.18 -26.00
CA MET A 1 16.40 -38.14 -25.85
C MET A 1 17.11 -36.81 -26.01
N SER A 2 16.75 -36.04 -27.03
CA SER A 2 17.48 -34.83 -27.44
C SER A 2 17.46 -33.75 -26.36
N THR A 3 18.63 -33.20 -26.08
CA THR A 3 18.98 -32.21 -25.05
C THR A 3 18.51 -30.78 -25.38
N ASN A 4 17.28 -30.59 -25.88
CA ASN A 4 16.80 -29.29 -26.38
C ASN A 4 15.42 -28.87 -25.84
N SER A 5 15.04 -29.30 -24.64
CA SER A 5 13.96 -28.67 -23.87
C SER A 5 14.54 -28.11 -22.58
N THR A 6 14.80 -26.81 -22.53
CA THR A 6 14.69 -26.06 -21.27
C THR A 6 13.29 -26.36 -20.74
N SER A 7 13.23 -27.24 -19.76
CA SER A 7 12.06 -28.04 -19.45
C SER A 7 11.00 -27.20 -18.73
N ARG A 8 9.76 -27.21 -19.20
CA ARG A 8 8.60 -26.48 -18.66
C ARG A 8 8.49 -26.42 -17.12
N TRP A 9 8.91 -27.47 -16.41
CA TRP A 9 8.94 -27.47 -14.94
C TRP A 9 9.91 -26.44 -14.33
N HIS A 10 11.01 -26.15 -15.02
CA HIS A 10 11.97 -25.12 -14.66
C HIS A 10 11.32 -23.73 -14.69
N ASN A 11 10.51 -23.47 -15.71
CA ASN A 11 9.75 -22.23 -15.81
C ASN A 11 8.74 -22.13 -14.67
N LYS A 12 8.01 -23.20 -14.36
CA LYS A 12 7.05 -23.21 -13.24
C LYS A 12 7.69 -23.00 -11.87
N LEU A 13 8.86 -23.58 -11.63
CA LEU A 13 9.63 -23.23 -10.44
C LEU A 13 10.06 -21.76 -10.46
N THR A 14 10.53 -21.24 -11.60
CA THR A 14 10.85 -19.81 -11.76
C THR A 14 9.65 -18.93 -11.39
N GLU A 15 8.45 -19.25 -11.88
CA GLU A 15 7.20 -18.55 -11.52
C GLU A 15 6.96 -18.61 -10.00
N GLN A 16 7.12 -19.79 -9.37
CA GLN A 16 6.96 -19.99 -7.94
C GLN A 16 7.90 -19.07 -7.14
N TYR A 17 9.19 -19.05 -7.48
CA TYR A 17 10.18 -18.22 -6.78
C TYR A 17 9.91 -16.72 -6.97
N LEU A 18 9.58 -16.28 -8.19
CA LEU A 18 9.26 -14.87 -8.49
C LEU A 18 7.96 -14.41 -7.83
N ASN A 19 6.89 -15.20 -7.93
CA ASN A 19 5.62 -14.90 -7.27
C ASN A 19 5.78 -14.82 -5.75
N THR A 20 6.58 -15.73 -5.17
CA THR A 20 6.89 -15.66 -3.74
C THR A 20 7.72 -14.42 -3.40
N PHE A 21 8.78 -14.14 -4.18
CA PHE A 21 9.64 -12.99 -3.98
C PHE A 21 8.84 -11.69 -4.04
N PHE A 22 8.19 -11.39 -5.16
CA PHE A 22 7.48 -10.13 -5.37
C PHE A 22 6.35 -9.90 -4.37
N ARG A 23 5.58 -10.95 -4.05
CA ARG A 23 4.49 -10.83 -3.08
C ARG A 23 5.01 -10.55 -1.67
N GLU A 24 6.08 -11.22 -1.26
CA GLU A 24 6.60 -11.07 0.11
C GLU A 24 7.46 -9.81 0.29
N THR A 25 8.14 -9.34 -0.75
CA THR A 25 8.89 -8.07 -0.72
C THR A 25 8.03 -6.86 -1.13
N GLN A 26 6.74 -7.07 -1.41
CA GLN A 26 5.78 -6.03 -1.80
C GLN A 26 6.22 -5.24 -3.04
N VAL A 27 6.93 -5.92 -3.95
CA VAL A 27 7.29 -5.37 -5.25
C VAL A 27 6.07 -5.44 -6.17
N ASP A 28 5.62 -4.28 -6.63
CA ASP A 28 4.53 -4.19 -7.59
C ASP A 28 5.03 -4.51 -9.01
N ILE A 29 4.79 -5.74 -9.46
CA ILE A 29 5.20 -6.18 -10.80
C ILE A 29 4.63 -5.30 -11.92
N ASN A 30 3.50 -4.63 -11.72
CA ASN A 30 2.94 -3.73 -12.74
C ASN A 30 3.88 -2.55 -13.03
N GLN A 31 4.66 -2.10 -12.05
CA GLN A 31 5.66 -1.05 -12.22
C GLN A 31 6.92 -1.58 -12.92
N CYS A 32 7.13 -2.89 -12.91
CA CYS A 32 8.22 -3.55 -13.62
C CYS A 32 7.91 -3.78 -15.11
N ILE A 33 6.65 -3.63 -15.55
CA ILE A 33 6.24 -3.85 -16.94
C ILE A 33 6.82 -2.75 -17.85
N LYS A 34 7.44 -3.17 -18.95
CA LYS A 34 8.07 -2.33 -19.96
C LYS A 34 7.19 -2.28 -21.21
N GLN A 35 6.95 -1.08 -21.74
CA GLN A 35 6.21 -0.91 -23.00
C GLN A 35 7.08 -1.25 -24.20
N ALA A 36 6.48 -1.74 -25.29
CA ALA A 36 7.19 -2.18 -26.50
C ALA A 36 8.16 -1.12 -27.09
N SER A 37 7.86 0.17 -26.91
CA SER A 37 8.74 1.29 -27.30
C SER A 37 10.02 1.39 -26.44
N THR A 38 9.92 1.14 -25.14
CA THR A 38 11.06 1.18 -24.19
C THR A 38 12.02 0.00 -24.33
N LEU A 39 11.56 -1.12 -24.92
CA LEU A 39 12.35 -2.32 -25.15
C LEU A 39 13.52 -2.13 -26.14
N THR A 40 13.40 -1.16 -27.06
CA THR A 40 14.42 -0.85 -28.07
C THR A 40 15.42 0.24 -27.64
N GLU A 41 15.13 0.95 -26.54
CA GLU A 41 15.90 2.10 -26.05
C GLU A 41 16.69 1.81 -24.77
N ASP A 42 16.34 0.74 -24.05
CA ASP A 42 17.02 0.35 -22.81
C ASP A 42 18.41 -0.25 -23.12
N GLN A 43 19.49 0.39 -22.64
CA GLN A 43 20.87 -0.04 -22.87
C GLN A 43 21.18 -1.40 -22.25
N HIS A 44 20.33 -1.88 -21.34
CA HIS A 44 20.37 -3.19 -20.71
C HIS A 44 19.30 -4.13 -21.26
N SER A 45 18.59 -3.76 -22.34
CA SER A 45 17.65 -4.63 -23.03
C SER A 45 18.39 -5.56 -24.00
N PRO A 46 18.28 -6.88 -23.84
CA PRO A 46 18.84 -7.86 -24.76
C PRO A 46 18.22 -7.94 -26.15
N LEU A 47 17.13 -7.20 -26.39
CA LEU A 47 16.11 -7.62 -27.36
C LEU A 47 16.56 -7.44 -28.80
N SER A 48 17.23 -8.46 -29.33
CA SER A 48 17.35 -8.71 -30.76
C SER A 48 15.96 -9.01 -31.35
N ALA A 49 15.79 -8.73 -32.65
CA ALA A 49 14.54 -8.95 -33.38
C ALA A 49 13.94 -10.38 -33.23
N SER A 50 14.75 -11.38 -32.84
CA SER A 50 14.35 -12.76 -32.57
C SER A 50 13.57 -12.98 -31.24
N LEU A 51 13.70 -12.10 -30.25
CA LEU A 51 13.01 -12.21 -28.95
C LEU A 51 11.62 -11.56 -28.94
N LEU A 52 11.42 -10.55 -29.79
CA LEU A 52 10.11 -9.94 -30.04
C LEU A 52 9.20 -10.86 -30.88
N THR A 53 9.78 -11.81 -31.63
CA THR A 53 9.03 -12.80 -32.43
C THR A 53 8.50 -13.98 -31.62
N THR A 54 9.15 -14.39 -30.53
CA THR A 54 8.73 -15.55 -29.72
C THR A 54 7.65 -15.24 -28.68
N ASN A 55 7.51 -13.97 -28.25
CA ASN A 55 6.55 -13.52 -27.23
C ASN A 55 5.50 -12.54 -27.77
N GLN A 56 4.97 -12.74 -28.98
CA GLN A 56 3.91 -11.89 -29.53
C GLN A 56 2.66 -11.95 -28.64
N GLY A 57 2.18 -10.79 -28.16
CA GLY A 57 0.98 -10.66 -27.33
C GLY A 57 1.20 -10.73 -25.81
N VAL A 58 2.44 -10.78 -25.33
CA VAL A 58 2.80 -10.89 -23.91
C VAL A 58 3.46 -9.58 -23.42
N SER A 59 3.15 -9.12 -22.20
CA SER A 59 3.76 -7.91 -21.63
C SER A 59 5.15 -8.22 -21.07
N MET A 60 6.19 -7.47 -21.44
CA MET A 60 7.54 -7.70 -20.90
C MET A 60 7.70 -6.99 -19.55
N PHE A 61 8.43 -7.60 -18.60
CA PHE A 61 8.83 -6.95 -17.35
C PHE A 61 10.35 -6.97 -17.17
N CYS A 62 10.86 -6.03 -16.38
CA CYS A 62 12.26 -5.92 -15.99
C CYS A 62 12.37 -5.56 -14.51
N TYR A 63 13.12 -6.36 -13.75
CA TYR A 63 13.38 -6.14 -12.33
C TYR A 63 14.89 -6.08 -12.05
N ARG A 64 15.35 -5.10 -11.27
CA ARG A 64 16.76 -4.93 -10.91
C ARG A 64 17.04 -5.51 -9.52
N PHE A 65 17.90 -6.51 -9.45
CA PHE A 65 18.52 -6.96 -8.20
C PHE A 65 19.67 -5.99 -7.84
N SER A 66 19.36 -4.99 -7.03
CA SER A 66 20.31 -3.95 -6.58
C SER A 66 21.56 -4.50 -5.89
N ALA A 67 21.48 -5.64 -5.21
CA ALA A 67 22.60 -6.24 -4.49
C ALA A 67 23.73 -6.74 -5.42
N SER A 68 23.38 -7.19 -6.62
CA SER A 68 24.33 -7.74 -7.61
C SER A 68 24.44 -6.87 -8.87
N ASP A 69 23.66 -5.79 -8.93
CA ASP A 69 23.47 -4.96 -10.11
C ASP A 69 23.10 -5.75 -11.38
N THR A 70 22.18 -6.72 -11.22
CA THR A 70 21.72 -7.60 -12.30
C THR A 70 20.24 -7.35 -12.59
N TYR A 71 19.90 -7.21 -13.87
CA TYR A 71 18.53 -7.07 -14.34
C TYR A 71 17.97 -8.41 -14.80
N LEU A 72 16.77 -8.74 -14.32
CA LEU A 72 15.98 -9.87 -14.78
C LEU A 72 14.89 -9.38 -15.71
N TRP A 73 14.88 -9.91 -16.93
CA TRP A 73 13.87 -9.68 -17.94
C TRP A 73 13.04 -10.95 -18.16
N GLY A 74 11.74 -10.79 -18.42
CA GLY A 74 10.86 -11.89 -18.81
C GLY A 74 9.53 -11.37 -19.37
N GLY A 75 8.72 -12.27 -19.93
CA GLY A 75 7.34 -11.95 -20.30
C GLY A 75 6.37 -12.29 -19.16
N VAL A 76 5.25 -11.58 -19.08
CA VAL A 76 4.11 -11.83 -18.19
C VAL A 76 2.88 -12.12 -19.05
N LYS A 77 2.40 -13.36 -18.97
CA LYS A 77 1.19 -13.82 -19.70
C LYS A 77 -0.09 -13.45 -18.96
N HIS A 78 -0.07 -13.53 -17.62
CA HIS A 78 -1.23 -13.24 -16.79
C HIS A 78 -0.84 -12.52 -15.49
N LEU A 79 -1.53 -11.42 -15.19
CA LEU A 79 -1.37 -10.67 -13.94
C LEU A 79 -2.51 -11.03 -12.99
N SER A 80 -2.18 -11.76 -11.93
CA SER A 80 -3.15 -12.10 -10.89
C SER A 80 -3.39 -10.96 -9.90
N LEU A 81 -4.63 -10.81 -9.43
CA LEU A 81 -5.01 -9.85 -8.40
C LEU A 81 -4.46 -10.20 -7.01
N THR A 82 -3.99 -11.43 -6.82
CA THR A 82 -3.50 -11.95 -5.53
C THR A 82 -2.02 -12.38 -5.57
N GLY A 83 -1.31 -11.99 -6.63
CA GLY A 83 0.13 -12.20 -6.79
C GLY A 83 0.53 -13.53 -7.43
N TYR A 84 -0.40 -14.35 -7.92
CA TYR A 84 -0.10 -15.59 -8.63
C TYR A 84 0.03 -15.34 -10.14
N HIS A 85 1.07 -14.63 -10.55
CA HIS A 85 1.31 -14.26 -11.95
C HIS A 85 1.78 -15.46 -12.79
N GLU A 86 1.45 -15.44 -14.09
CA GLU A 86 1.96 -16.39 -15.09
C GLU A 86 2.97 -15.68 -15.99
N TYR A 87 4.09 -16.34 -16.27
CA TYR A 87 5.19 -15.75 -17.03
C TYR A 87 5.42 -16.47 -18.36
N ALA A 88 6.11 -15.80 -19.27
CA ALA A 88 6.61 -16.42 -20.49
C ALA A 88 7.74 -17.41 -20.17
N GLU A 89 8.04 -18.29 -21.13
CA GLU A 89 8.97 -19.41 -20.91
C GLU A 89 10.42 -18.98 -20.73
N ASN A 90 10.81 -17.81 -21.26
CA ASN A 90 12.21 -17.41 -21.29
C ASN A 90 12.45 -16.15 -20.43
N PHE A 91 13.50 -16.22 -19.63
CA PHE A 91 13.99 -15.11 -18.81
C PHE A 91 15.44 -14.79 -19.17
N TYR A 92 15.84 -13.52 -19.01
CA TYR A 92 17.19 -13.07 -19.36
C TYR A 92 17.80 -12.27 -18.21
N LEU A 93 19.05 -12.59 -17.86
CA LEU A 93 19.87 -11.86 -16.91
C LEU A 93 20.83 -10.93 -17.65
N VAL A 94 20.90 -9.68 -17.21
CA VAL A 94 21.81 -8.67 -17.79
C VAL A 94 22.61 -8.01 -16.67
N LYS A 95 23.95 -8.15 -16.75
CA LYS A 95 24.90 -7.48 -15.83
C LYS A 95 25.38 -6.16 -16.43
N THR A 96 25.77 -5.21 -15.57
CA THR A 96 26.40 -3.94 -15.97
C THR A 96 27.68 -4.21 -16.77
N GLY A 97 27.58 -4.10 -18.11
CA GLY A 97 28.60 -4.56 -19.07
C GLY A 97 28.04 -5.14 -20.39
N ASN A 98 26.71 -5.22 -20.54
CA ASN A 98 25.97 -5.71 -21.71
C ASN A 98 26.14 -7.20 -22.05
N GLU A 99 26.65 -8.00 -21.12
CA GLU A 99 26.58 -9.45 -21.25
C GLU A 99 25.15 -9.90 -20.94
N VAL A 100 24.45 -10.34 -21.98
CA VAL A 100 23.13 -10.95 -21.90
C VAL A 100 23.33 -12.44 -21.75
N CYS A 101 22.77 -13.01 -20.69
CA CYS A 101 22.65 -14.45 -20.53
C CYS A 101 21.19 -14.82 -20.41
N GLU A 102 20.74 -15.81 -21.18
CA GLU A 102 19.47 -16.46 -20.88
C GLU A 102 19.55 -17.17 -19.52
N LEU A 103 18.53 -17.04 -18.69
CA LEU A 103 18.42 -17.75 -17.42
C LEU A 103 18.16 -19.23 -17.74
N THR A 104 19.25 -19.99 -17.90
CA THR A 104 19.20 -21.42 -18.20
C THR A 104 19.30 -22.29 -16.96
N ASP A 105 19.86 -21.74 -15.86
CA ASP A 105 19.87 -22.36 -14.54
C ASP A 105 19.18 -21.45 -13.51
N LEU A 106 18.01 -21.90 -13.03
CA LEU A 106 17.23 -21.31 -11.94
C LEU A 106 18.07 -20.96 -10.72
N ARG A 107 19.18 -21.68 -10.47
CA ARG A 107 20.06 -21.43 -9.32
C ARG A 107 20.68 -20.04 -9.34
N ASP A 108 20.87 -19.45 -10.53
CA ASP A 108 21.31 -18.07 -10.66
C ASP A 108 20.27 -17.10 -10.09
N LEU A 109 18.99 -17.33 -10.35
CA LEU A 109 17.90 -16.54 -9.77
C LEU A 109 17.81 -16.71 -8.25
N LEU A 110 18.00 -17.93 -7.74
CA LEU A 110 18.00 -18.20 -6.29
C LEU A 110 19.12 -17.42 -5.57
N GLN A 111 20.29 -17.34 -6.19
CA GLN A 111 21.41 -16.55 -5.68
C GLN A 111 21.09 -15.05 -5.69
N LEU A 112 20.46 -14.54 -6.75
CA LEU A 112 20.04 -13.14 -6.83
C LEU A 112 19.01 -12.77 -5.76
N ILE A 113 18.00 -13.63 -5.55
CA ILE A 113 16.97 -13.44 -4.52
C ILE A 113 17.60 -13.43 -3.11
N SER A 114 18.43 -14.43 -2.80
CA SER A 114 19.06 -14.53 -1.47
C SER A 114 20.04 -13.38 -1.18
N ALA A 115 20.80 -12.95 -2.18
CA ALA A 115 21.69 -11.79 -2.08
C ALA A 115 20.89 -10.49 -1.86
N GLN A 116 19.79 -10.30 -2.59
CA GLN A 116 18.93 -9.12 -2.45
C GLN A 116 18.31 -9.04 -1.05
N LEU A 117 17.75 -10.14 -0.54
CA LEU A 117 17.20 -10.17 0.82
C LEU A 117 18.26 -9.91 1.90
N THR A 118 19.48 -10.40 1.69
CA THR A 118 20.62 -10.14 2.60
C THR A 118 20.98 -8.65 2.61
N ALA A 119 20.98 -8.02 1.43
CA ALA A 119 21.27 -6.61 1.29
C ALA A 119 20.18 -5.73 1.91
N ASP A 120 18.91 -6.04 1.66
CA ASP A 120 17.76 -5.32 2.21
C ASP A 120 17.72 -5.39 3.75
N ALA A 121 18.25 -6.48 4.32
CA ALA A 121 18.36 -6.66 5.78
C ALA A 121 19.59 -5.98 6.41
N GLY A 122 20.48 -5.36 5.63
CA GLY A 122 21.60 -4.53 6.15
C GLY A 122 22.98 -5.18 6.13
N ASN A 123 23.17 -6.34 5.47
CA ASN A 123 24.48 -6.98 5.24
C ASN A 123 25.31 -7.31 6.50
N GLY A 124 24.68 -7.50 7.66
CA GLY A 124 25.37 -7.98 8.86
C GLY A 124 25.75 -9.47 8.75
N LYS A 125 26.60 -9.94 9.68
CA LYS A 125 27.06 -11.33 9.69
C LYS A 125 25.91 -12.35 9.86
N GLN A 126 24.87 -11.98 10.61
CA GLN A 126 23.71 -12.84 10.83
C GLN A 126 22.86 -12.94 9.56
N GLU A 127 22.67 -11.82 8.86
CA GLU A 127 21.91 -11.71 7.61
C GLU A 127 22.61 -12.47 6.49
N ILE A 128 23.94 -12.39 6.38
CA ILE A 128 24.72 -13.15 5.40
C ILE A 128 24.55 -14.66 5.61
N ASN A 129 24.61 -15.13 6.86
CA ASN A 129 24.40 -16.54 7.17
C ASN A 129 22.95 -16.98 6.86
N ALA A 130 21.97 -16.11 7.15
CA ALA A 130 20.56 -16.35 6.84
C ALA A 130 20.33 -16.46 5.32
N GLY A 131 20.92 -15.56 4.53
CA GLY A 131 20.85 -15.59 3.07
C GLY A 131 21.48 -16.85 2.47
N ALA A 132 22.66 -17.24 2.97
CA ALA A 132 23.33 -18.47 2.55
C ALA A 132 22.50 -19.73 2.84
N LEU A 133 21.94 -19.84 4.05
CA LEU A 133 21.09 -20.96 4.44
C LEU A 133 19.79 -21.02 3.62
N LEU A 134 19.16 -19.87 3.36
CA LEU A 134 17.99 -19.80 2.49
C LEU A 134 18.32 -20.32 1.08
N ASN A 135 19.43 -19.83 0.51
CA ASN A 135 19.88 -20.27 -0.81
C ASN A 135 20.13 -21.78 -0.86
N GLU A 136 20.77 -22.36 0.16
CA GLU A 136 20.99 -23.79 0.27
C GLU A 136 19.67 -24.58 0.28
N ASN A 137 18.68 -24.14 1.07
CA ASN A 137 17.38 -24.80 1.16
C ASN A 137 16.57 -24.70 -0.15
N MET A 138 16.62 -23.56 -0.85
CA MET A 138 15.99 -23.40 -2.17
C MET A 138 16.64 -24.34 -3.20
N ASN A 139 17.98 -24.40 -3.23
CA ASN A 139 18.73 -25.33 -4.09
C ASN A 139 18.37 -26.80 -3.80
N ASN A 140 18.24 -27.17 -2.52
CA ASN A 140 17.77 -28.50 -2.13
C ASN A 140 16.36 -28.78 -2.72
N SER A 141 15.43 -27.84 -2.62
CA SER A 141 14.07 -27.95 -3.19
C SER A 141 14.10 -28.18 -4.72
N VAL A 142 14.94 -27.45 -5.46
CA VAL A 142 15.11 -27.62 -6.91
C VAL A 142 15.65 -29.01 -7.24
N ASN A 143 16.72 -29.45 -6.56
CA ASN A 143 17.33 -30.78 -6.78
C ASN A 143 16.34 -31.92 -6.53
N LYS A 144 15.48 -31.79 -5.50
CA LYS A 144 14.48 -32.80 -5.16
C LYS A 144 13.35 -32.83 -6.19
N SER A 145 12.89 -31.67 -6.65
CA SER A 145 11.90 -31.55 -7.73
C SER A 145 12.40 -32.19 -9.03
N GLU A 146 13.62 -31.88 -9.43
CA GLU A 146 14.29 -32.49 -10.59
C GLU A 146 14.38 -34.01 -10.45
N PHE A 147 14.78 -34.50 -9.27
CA PHE A 147 14.83 -35.94 -8.99
C PHE A 147 13.48 -36.61 -9.18
N PHE A 148 12.39 -36.02 -8.65
CA PHE A 148 11.06 -36.58 -8.80
C PHE A 148 10.65 -36.66 -10.27
N LEU A 149 10.92 -35.62 -11.05
CA LEU A 149 10.58 -35.56 -12.47
C LEU A 149 11.33 -36.60 -13.30
N LEU A 150 12.62 -36.81 -13.02
CA LEU A 150 13.45 -37.80 -13.72
C LEU A 150 13.08 -39.25 -13.38
N ASN A 151 12.54 -39.50 -12.18
CA ASN A 151 12.29 -40.86 -11.67
C ASN A 151 10.80 -41.23 -11.62
N ARG A 152 9.89 -40.32 -12.02
CA ARG A 152 8.45 -40.54 -12.04
C ARG A 152 8.09 -41.68 -12.99
N LYS A 153 7.20 -42.59 -12.57
CA LYS A 153 6.69 -43.66 -13.44
C LYS A 153 5.74 -43.09 -14.49
N GLN A 154 5.87 -43.52 -15.75
CA GLN A 154 5.01 -43.10 -16.89
C GLN A 154 3.51 -43.34 -16.68
N GLN A 155 3.10 -44.20 -15.74
CA GLN A 155 1.69 -44.55 -15.49
C GLN A 155 0.85 -43.46 -14.79
N GLN A 156 1.45 -42.37 -14.32
CA GLN A 156 0.69 -41.20 -13.82
C GLN A 156 0.28 -40.30 -15.00
N CYS A 157 -0.50 -40.85 -15.94
CA CYS A 157 -1.10 -40.10 -17.05
C CYS A 157 -2.12 -39.07 -16.53
N LYS A 158 -2.37 -38.00 -17.30
CA LYS A 158 -3.34 -36.92 -16.96
C LYS A 158 -4.69 -37.43 -16.44
N ASN A 159 -5.20 -38.51 -17.01
CA ASN A 159 -6.50 -39.09 -16.62
C ASN A 159 -6.47 -39.78 -15.24
N ALA A 160 -5.32 -40.30 -14.81
CA ALA A 160 -5.22 -41.00 -13.53
C ALA A 160 -5.49 -40.07 -12.33
N VAL A 161 -5.03 -38.81 -12.37
CA VAL A 161 -5.30 -37.82 -11.31
C VAL A 161 -6.80 -37.49 -11.21
N VAL A 162 -7.53 -37.62 -12.31
CA VAL A 162 -8.98 -37.37 -12.38
C VAL A 162 -9.79 -38.63 -12.06
N GLU A 163 -9.28 -39.82 -12.40
CA GLU A 163 -9.98 -41.09 -12.26
C GLU A 163 -9.67 -41.82 -10.94
N ASP A 164 -8.51 -41.57 -10.31
CA ASP A 164 -8.00 -42.32 -9.15
C ASP A 164 -7.61 -41.41 -7.98
N PHE A 165 -8.13 -41.75 -6.79
CA PHE A 165 -7.90 -41.01 -5.55
C PHE A 165 -6.42 -40.97 -5.13
N ILE A 166 -5.72 -42.09 -5.24
CA ILE A 166 -4.31 -42.22 -4.82
C ILE A 166 -3.39 -41.51 -5.81
N ALA A 167 -3.66 -41.64 -7.10
CA ALA A 167 -2.95 -40.89 -8.13
C ALA A 167 -3.08 -39.38 -7.92
N ALA A 168 -4.25 -38.90 -7.47
CA ALA A 168 -4.44 -37.49 -7.12
C ALA A 168 -3.62 -37.08 -5.87
N GLU A 169 -3.62 -37.90 -4.82
CA GLU A 169 -2.81 -37.67 -3.61
C GLU A 169 -1.30 -37.65 -3.90
N GLN A 170 -0.86 -38.46 -4.85
CA GLN A 170 0.52 -38.63 -5.27
C GLN A 170 0.91 -37.75 -6.47
N GLY A 171 -0.03 -36.92 -6.95
CA GLY A 171 0.10 -36.18 -8.21
C GLY A 171 0.86 -34.86 -8.13
N MET A 172 1.06 -34.31 -6.93
CA MET A 172 1.62 -32.98 -6.69
C MET A 172 3.15 -33.00 -6.65
N VAL A 173 3.82 -32.50 -7.70
CA VAL A 173 5.27 -32.63 -7.88
C VAL A 173 6.03 -31.36 -7.51
N LEU A 174 5.49 -30.17 -7.76
CA LEU A 174 6.13 -28.88 -7.45
C LEU A 174 5.73 -28.34 -6.06
N GLY A 175 4.51 -28.64 -5.62
CA GLY A 175 4.01 -28.23 -4.31
C GLY A 175 3.44 -26.81 -4.29
N HIS A 176 3.48 -26.14 -3.15
CA HIS A 176 2.77 -24.87 -2.97
C HIS A 176 3.42 -23.72 -3.77
N PRO A 177 2.66 -22.97 -4.60
CA PRO A 177 3.19 -21.94 -5.50
C PRO A 177 3.78 -20.68 -4.82
N PHE A 178 3.68 -20.58 -3.50
CA PHE A 178 4.18 -19.46 -2.72
C PHE A 178 5.04 -19.94 -1.54
N HIS A 179 5.81 -21.01 -1.76
CA HIS A 179 6.66 -21.59 -0.74
C HIS A 179 7.98 -22.07 -1.36
N VAL A 180 9.03 -21.28 -1.23
CA VAL A 180 10.33 -21.50 -1.90
C VAL A 180 11.09 -22.76 -1.50
N THR A 181 10.72 -23.39 -0.39
CA THR A 181 11.30 -24.67 0.05
C THR A 181 10.28 -25.83 0.01
N SER A 182 9.27 -25.74 -0.87
CA SER A 182 8.13 -26.69 -0.94
C SER A 182 8.53 -28.17 -1.04
N LYS A 183 9.65 -28.48 -1.71
CA LYS A 183 10.17 -29.84 -1.90
C LYS A 183 11.51 -30.06 -1.20
N ALA A 184 11.97 -29.10 -0.40
CA ALA A 184 13.19 -29.24 0.37
C ALA A 184 13.02 -30.38 1.40
N SER A 185 14.00 -31.29 1.44
CA SER A 185 14.06 -32.39 2.39
C SER A 185 15.49 -32.67 2.84
N ILE A 186 15.69 -32.75 4.16
CA ILE A 186 16.95 -33.09 4.83
C ILE A 186 16.70 -34.29 5.74
N GLY A 187 17.45 -35.38 5.51
CA GLY A 187 17.32 -36.66 6.22
C GLY A 187 17.07 -37.85 5.29
N PHE A 188 16.36 -37.64 4.16
CA PHE A 188 16.16 -38.67 3.14
C PHE A 188 17.33 -38.76 2.15
N SER A 189 17.86 -39.98 1.99
CA SER A 189 18.70 -40.34 0.85
C SER A 189 17.86 -40.45 -0.43
N GLN A 190 18.51 -40.53 -1.60
CA GLN A 190 17.79 -40.76 -2.86
C GLN A 190 17.08 -42.12 -2.89
N ASP A 191 17.62 -43.14 -2.22
CA ASP A 191 16.98 -44.44 -2.12
C ASP A 191 15.77 -44.40 -1.19
N ASP A 192 15.80 -43.60 -0.12
CA ASP A 192 14.63 -43.36 0.72
C ASP A 192 13.52 -42.67 -0.07
N MET A 193 13.86 -41.67 -0.88
CA MET A 193 12.88 -41.01 -1.75
C MET A 193 12.21 -41.99 -2.71
N LYS A 194 12.98 -42.90 -3.34
CA LYS A 194 12.41 -43.94 -4.23
C LYS A 194 11.46 -44.90 -3.51
N ARG A 195 11.59 -45.04 -2.20
CA ARG A 195 10.78 -45.97 -1.39
C ARG A 195 9.56 -45.29 -0.78
N TYR A 196 9.67 -44.02 -0.39
CA TYR A 196 8.71 -43.38 0.50
C TYR A 196 8.10 -42.08 -0.04
N SER A 197 8.64 -41.48 -1.11
CA SER A 197 8.10 -40.23 -1.66
C SER A 197 6.84 -40.45 -2.52
N PRO A 198 5.71 -39.82 -2.18
CA PRO A 198 4.45 -39.96 -2.92
C PRO A 198 4.57 -39.54 -4.40
N GLU A 199 5.43 -38.57 -4.72
CA GLU A 199 5.64 -38.06 -6.08
C GLU A 199 6.10 -39.14 -7.08
N LEU A 200 6.63 -40.26 -6.59
CA LEU A 200 7.10 -41.38 -7.40
C LEU A 200 6.07 -42.52 -7.51
N GLY A 201 4.86 -42.33 -7.01
CA GLY A 201 3.79 -43.34 -7.07
C GLY A 201 4.13 -44.58 -6.24
N VAL A 202 4.72 -44.37 -5.06
CA VAL A 202 5.22 -45.47 -4.21
C VAL A 202 4.12 -45.98 -3.28
N SER A 203 4.33 -47.21 -2.81
CA SER A 203 3.56 -47.84 -1.75
C SER A 203 4.47 -48.78 -0.96
N PHE A 204 4.14 -49.01 0.30
CA PHE A 204 4.99 -49.82 1.19
C PHE A 204 4.16 -50.44 2.32
N LYS A 205 4.74 -51.39 3.06
CA LYS A 205 4.17 -51.89 4.32
C LYS A 205 4.72 -51.09 5.50
N LEU A 206 3.90 -50.85 6.52
CA LEU A 206 4.32 -50.19 7.74
C LEU A 206 5.21 -51.08 8.58
N HIS A 207 6.12 -50.47 9.35
CA HIS A 207 6.88 -51.17 10.37
C HIS A 207 6.06 -51.19 11.66
N TYR A 208 5.97 -52.34 12.33
CA TYR A 208 5.24 -52.43 13.59
C TYR A 208 6.18 -52.74 14.76
N PHE A 209 5.90 -52.08 15.88
CA PHE A 209 6.45 -52.44 17.19
C PHE A 209 5.35 -53.10 18.01
N ALA A 210 5.66 -54.23 18.66
CA ALA A 210 4.82 -54.81 19.72
C ALA A 210 5.31 -54.26 21.06
N VAL A 211 4.43 -53.59 21.81
CA VAL A 211 4.82 -52.81 23.00
C VAL A 211 3.98 -53.19 24.21
N CYS A 212 4.61 -53.32 25.38
CA CYS A 212 3.88 -53.55 26.61
C CYS A 212 2.91 -52.39 26.93
N PRO A 213 1.66 -52.66 27.35
CA PRO A 213 0.66 -51.63 27.63
C PRO A 213 1.11 -50.51 28.58
N GLY A 214 1.99 -50.81 29.55
CA GLY A 214 2.51 -49.82 30.49
C GLY A 214 3.39 -48.72 29.90
N ARG A 215 3.89 -48.89 28.67
CA ARG A 215 4.68 -47.88 27.94
C ARG A 215 3.87 -47.09 26.92
N LEU A 216 2.69 -47.57 26.57
CA LEU A 216 1.85 -46.96 25.54
C LEU A 216 1.02 -45.83 26.16
N ARG A 217 1.03 -44.66 25.50
CA ARG A 217 0.06 -43.59 25.74
C ARG A 217 -0.89 -43.55 24.56
N ALA A 218 -2.18 -43.50 24.85
CA ALA A 218 -3.21 -43.42 23.84
C ALA A 218 -4.22 -42.32 24.20
N SER A 219 -4.85 -41.76 23.19
CA SER A 219 -5.96 -40.82 23.33
C SER A 219 -6.93 -41.03 22.19
N ASP A 220 -8.22 -40.94 22.47
CA ASP A 220 -9.27 -41.14 21.49
C ASP A 220 -10.44 -40.17 21.71
N ILE A 221 -11.40 -40.20 20.79
CA ILE A 221 -12.63 -39.42 20.84
C ILE A 221 -13.88 -40.31 21.02
N GLY A 222 -13.72 -41.44 21.71
CA GLY A 222 -14.74 -42.46 21.96
C GLY A 222 -14.67 -43.66 20.99
N GLU A 223 -13.56 -43.85 20.29
CA GLU A 223 -13.36 -44.92 19.32
C GLU A 223 -12.59 -46.10 19.92
N ASP A 224 -12.93 -47.32 19.49
CA ASP A 224 -12.15 -48.51 19.84
C ASP A 224 -10.90 -48.59 18.95
N LEU A 225 -9.73 -48.31 19.54
CA LEU A 225 -8.42 -48.42 18.87
C LEU A 225 -8.17 -49.79 18.23
N THR A 226 -8.73 -50.87 18.78
CA THR A 226 -8.59 -52.20 18.19
C THR A 226 -9.34 -52.32 16.86
N ALA A 227 -10.47 -51.61 16.71
CA ALA A 227 -11.24 -51.56 15.47
C ALA A 227 -10.53 -50.73 14.38
N LEU A 228 -9.71 -49.76 14.77
CA LEU A 228 -8.92 -48.91 13.86
C LEU A 228 -7.63 -49.57 13.39
N SER A 229 -7.15 -50.59 14.11
CA SER A 229 -5.88 -51.25 13.83
C SER A 229 -5.91 -52.16 12.59
N ASP A 230 -4.76 -52.32 11.95
CA ASP A 230 -4.60 -53.18 10.77
C ASP A 230 -4.74 -54.66 11.15
N LYS A 231 -5.83 -55.29 10.68
CA LYS A 231 -6.15 -56.69 10.98
C LYS A 231 -5.13 -57.66 10.40
N GLU A 232 -4.55 -57.37 9.24
CA GLU A 232 -3.51 -58.22 8.65
C GLU A 232 -2.24 -58.14 9.51
N ALA A 233 -1.88 -56.94 9.98
CA ALA A 233 -0.74 -56.77 10.88
C ALA A 233 -0.95 -57.50 12.20
N GLN A 234 -2.15 -57.44 12.78
CA GLN A 234 -2.50 -58.18 13.99
C GLN A 234 -2.34 -59.70 13.81
N GLN A 235 -2.85 -60.26 12.71
CA GLN A 235 -2.76 -61.69 12.43
C GLN A 235 -1.31 -62.13 12.22
N GLN A 236 -0.52 -61.35 11.47
CA GLN A 236 0.90 -61.65 11.24
C GLN A 236 1.72 -61.52 12.54
N ALA A 237 1.45 -60.50 13.36
CA ALA A 237 2.10 -60.34 14.65
C ALA A 237 1.81 -61.50 15.60
N GLN A 238 0.59 -62.06 15.61
CA GLN A 238 0.26 -63.25 16.41
C GLN A 238 1.06 -64.50 15.99
N GLN A 239 1.54 -64.58 14.75
CA GLN A 239 2.39 -65.68 14.29
C GLN A 239 3.86 -65.47 14.68
N LEU A 240 4.29 -64.21 14.83
CA LEU A 240 5.66 -63.83 15.16
C LEU A 240 5.90 -63.75 16.68
N LEU A 241 4.88 -63.37 17.44
CA LEU A 241 4.88 -63.36 18.90
C LEU A 241 4.49 -64.76 19.40
N THR A 242 5.25 -65.33 20.34
CA THR A 242 4.98 -66.64 20.97
C THR A 242 3.68 -66.61 21.82
N ALA A 243 3.42 -67.63 22.66
CA ALA A 243 2.16 -67.78 23.42
C ALA A 243 1.73 -66.54 24.26
N ASP A 244 2.62 -65.57 24.47
CA ASP A 244 2.41 -64.32 25.21
C ASP A 244 1.96 -63.11 24.37
N HIS A 245 1.49 -63.28 23.13
CA HIS A 245 0.99 -62.19 22.27
C HIS A 245 -0.08 -61.28 22.93
N LYS A 246 -0.83 -61.76 23.92
CA LYS A 246 -1.83 -60.98 24.66
C LYS A 246 -1.24 -59.87 25.54
N HIS A 247 0.07 -59.88 25.77
CA HIS A 247 0.78 -58.91 26.60
C HIS A 247 1.28 -57.68 25.84
N TYR A 248 1.10 -57.62 24.52
CA TYR A 248 1.60 -56.54 23.67
C TYR A 248 0.48 -55.85 22.89
N THR A 249 0.63 -54.54 22.70
CA THR A 249 -0.17 -53.73 21.76
C THR A 249 0.70 -53.33 20.57
N LEU A 250 0.13 -53.37 19.37
CA LEU A 250 0.86 -52.99 18.16
C LEU A 250 0.85 -51.47 17.98
N LEU A 251 2.02 -50.90 17.69
CA LEU A 251 2.20 -49.50 17.33
C LEU A 251 2.75 -49.43 15.89
N PRO A 252 2.02 -48.83 14.94
CA PRO A 252 2.53 -48.62 13.59
C PRO A 252 3.57 -47.48 13.58
N CYS A 253 4.60 -47.66 12.75
CA CYS A 253 5.67 -46.70 12.54
C CYS A 253 6.01 -46.64 11.05
N HIS A 254 6.38 -45.45 10.57
CA HIS A 254 6.92 -45.33 9.22
C HIS A 254 8.23 -46.14 9.11
N PRO A 255 8.46 -46.93 8.04
CA PRO A 255 9.65 -47.80 7.96
C PRO A 255 10.98 -47.06 8.06
N TRP A 256 11.09 -45.88 7.42
CA TRP A 256 12.27 -45.03 7.58
C TRP A 256 12.47 -44.58 9.03
N GLN A 257 11.38 -44.18 9.69
CA GLN A 257 11.40 -43.72 11.08
C GLN A 257 11.81 -44.84 12.03
N ALA A 258 11.30 -46.05 11.81
CA ALA A 258 11.66 -47.21 12.60
C ALA A 258 13.17 -47.47 12.49
N ASN A 259 13.73 -47.50 11.28
CA ASN A 259 15.17 -47.69 11.09
C ASN A 259 16.00 -46.59 11.77
N TYR A 260 15.58 -45.33 11.64
CA TYR A 260 16.22 -44.20 12.32
C TYR A 260 16.21 -44.35 13.86
N LEU A 261 15.09 -44.82 14.42
CA LEU A 261 14.91 -44.99 15.85
C LEU A 261 15.61 -46.23 16.41
N LEU A 262 15.80 -47.28 15.61
CA LEU A 262 16.47 -48.50 16.06
C LEU A 262 17.91 -48.20 16.53
N ASP A 263 18.58 -47.17 16.03
CA ASP A 263 19.92 -46.79 16.49
C ASP A 263 19.91 -45.97 17.80
N ASN A 264 18.74 -45.59 18.33
CA ASN A 264 18.62 -44.81 19.55
C ASN A 264 18.86 -45.66 20.82
N GLN A 265 19.64 -45.15 21.77
CA GLN A 265 20.03 -45.87 22.99
C GLN A 265 18.84 -46.29 23.86
N GLN A 266 17.82 -45.45 24.01
CA GLN A 266 16.64 -45.75 24.83
C GLN A 266 15.74 -46.79 24.15
N VAL A 267 15.67 -46.76 22.81
CA VAL A 267 14.98 -47.77 22.00
C VAL A 267 15.70 -49.11 22.11
N GLN A 268 17.02 -49.15 22.00
CA GLN A 268 17.82 -50.36 22.18
C GLN A 268 17.63 -50.98 23.57
N GLN A 269 17.54 -50.16 24.62
CA GLN A 269 17.25 -50.64 25.96
C GLN A 269 15.86 -51.27 26.08
N ALA A 270 14.83 -50.64 25.49
CA ALA A 270 13.47 -51.17 25.46
C ALA A 270 13.32 -52.45 24.62
N LEU A 271 14.21 -52.65 23.63
CA LEU A 271 14.31 -53.92 22.90
C LEU A 271 15.00 -55.01 23.74
N ALA A 272 16.05 -54.65 24.49
CA ALA A 272 16.83 -55.59 25.29
C ALA A 272 16.08 -56.11 26.53
N ASP A 273 15.18 -55.30 27.11
CA ASP A 273 14.33 -55.70 28.24
C ASP A 273 12.97 -56.30 27.80
N GLU A 274 12.78 -56.51 26.48
CA GLU A 274 11.57 -57.02 25.83
C GLU A 274 10.30 -56.21 26.09
N SER A 275 10.41 -55.00 26.64
CA SER A 275 9.24 -54.13 26.82
C SER A 275 8.72 -53.55 25.50
N MET A 276 9.50 -53.68 24.43
CA MET A 276 9.16 -53.44 23.05
C MET A 276 9.85 -54.48 22.15
N ILE A 277 9.18 -54.90 21.08
CA ILE A 277 9.72 -55.82 20.08
C ILE A 277 9.53 -55.20 18.69
N SER A 278 10.61 -55.14 17.91
CA SER A 278 10.57 -54.69 16.52
C SER A 278 10.13 -55.85 15.62
N LEU A 279 8.92 -55.78 15.05
CA LEU A 279 8.36 -56.86 14.23
C LEU A 279 8.70 -56.73 12.74
N GLY A 280 9.21 -55.57 12.32
CA GLY A 280 9.50 -55.32 10.92
C GLY A 280 8.27 -54.90 10.10
N PRO A 281 8.39 -54.91 8.76
CA PRO A 281 7.29 -54.57 7.85
C PRO A 281 6.16 -55.61 7.89
N LEU A 282 4.97 -55.22 8.32
CA LEU A 282 3.78 -56.08 8.44
C LEU A 282 2.52 -55.39 7.90
N GLY A 283 1.44 -56.17 7.78
CA GLY A 283 0.11 -55.67 7.46
C GLY A 283 -0.11 -55.36 6.00
N GLN A 284 -1.16 -54.59 5.73
CA GLN A 284 -1.55 -54.22 4.37
C GLN A 284 -0.54 -53.25 3.74
N VAL A 285 -0.60 -53.12 2.41
CA VAL A 285 0.17 -52.10 1.69
C VAL A 285 -0.53 -50.75 1.84
N VAL A 286 0.23 -49.75 2.29
CA VAL A 286 -0.25 -48.39 2.50
C VAL A 286 0.29 -47.44 1.43
N TRP A 287 -0.42 -46.34 1.23
CA TRP A 287 -0.14 -45.36 0.18
C TRP A 287 0.13 -43.98 0.79
N PRO A 288 1.35 -43.43 0.70
CA PRO A 288 1.62 -42.09 1.19
C PRO A 288 0.85 -41.04 0.39
N THR A 289 0.28 -40.09 1.12
CA THR A 289 -0.39 -38.90 0.60
C THR A 289 0.60 -37.78 0.30
N SER A 290 0.13 -36.64 -0.20
CA SER A 290 0.94 -35.44 -0.45
C SER A 290 1.77 -34.94 0.75
N SER A 291 1.47 -35.38 1.98
CA SER A 291 2.22 -35.04 3.19
C SER A 291 3.44 -35.95 3.46
N VAL A 292 3.67 -36.97 2.63
CA VAL A 292 4.65 -38.06 2.79
C VAL A 292 4.35 -38.98 3.98
N ARG A 293 4.20 -38.43 5.17
CA ARG A 293 4.05 -39.17 6.45
C ARG A 293 2.63 -39.62 6.77
N THR A 294 1.62 -39.04 6.11
CA THR A 294 0.24 -39.54 6.22
C THR A 294 0.00 -40.56 5.12
N VAL A 295 -0.41 -41.76 5.49
CA VAL A 295 -0.66 -42.88 4.57
C VAL A 295 -2.13 -43.29 4.58
N TRP A 296 -2.63 -43.74 3.43
CA TRP A 296 -3.95 -44.34 3.29
C TRP A 296 -3.89 -45.85 3.50
N LEU A 297 -4.78 -46.38 4.37
CA LEU A 297 -4.95 -47.80 4.62
C LEU A 297 -6.23 -48.28 3.91
N PRO A 298 -6.13 -48.91 2.73
CA PRO A 298 -7.29 -49.23 1.89
C PRO A 298 -8.28 -50.21 2.55
N GLU A 299 -7.81 -51.22 3.29
CA GLU A 299 -8.67 -52.22 3.92
C GLU A 299 -9.41 -51.67 5.14
N ASN A 300 -8.75 -50.77 5.88
CA ASN A 300 -9.32 -50.13 7.07
C ASN A 300 -10.13 -48.86 6.74
N LYS A 301 -9.95 -48.30 5.53
CA LYS A 301 -10.59 -47.07 5.06
C LYS A 301 -10.33 -45.87 5.99
N ILE A 302 -9.08 -45.73 6.44
CA ILE A 302 -8.63 -44.63 7.30
C ILE A 302 -7.30 -44.06 6.81
N PHE A 303 -6.97 -42.85 7.26
CA PHE A 303 -5.60 -42.34 7.13
C PHE A 303 -4.84 -42.51 8.43
N LEU A 304 -3.54 -42.74 8.31
CA LEU A 304 -2.63 -42.82 9.45
C LEU A 304 -1.52 -41.79 9.27
N LYS A 305 -1.45 -40.80 10.15
CA LYS A 305 -0.41 -39.78 10.20
C LYS A 305 0.71 -40.26 11.12
N LEU A 306 1.87 -40.52 10.54
CA LEU A 306 3.03 -41.09 11.23
C LEU A 306 4.06 -40.01 11.57
N ALA A 307 4.84 -40.24 12.62
CA ALA A 307 6.02 -39.44 12.90
C ALA A 307 7.15 -39.73 11.90
N LEU A 308 7.89 -38.69 11.54
CA LEU A 308 8.99 -38.75 10.60
C LEU A 308 10.04 -37.66 10.94
N ASP A 309 11.16 -38.03 11.55
CA ASP A 309 12.29 -37.15 11.94
C ASP A 309 13.14 -36.72 10.74
N VAL A 310 12.46 -36.33 9.67
CA VAL A 310 13.00 -35.72 8.45
C VAL A 310 12.54 -34.29 8.45
N ARG A 311 13.47 -33.37 8.16
CA ARG A 311 13.08 -31.97 7.92
C ARG A 311 12.49 -31.88 6.52
N LEU A 312 11.17 -31.69 6.45
CA LEU A 312 10.47 -31.39 5.20
C LEU A 312 10.06 -29.93 5.23
N THR A 313 10.35 -29.19 4.17
CA THR A 313 10.23 -27.72 4.14
C THR A 313 11.10 -27.09 5.23
N ASN A 314 10.50 -26.43 6.23
CA ASN A 314 11.21 -25.74 7.31
C ASN A 314 11.19 -26.50 8.65
N PHE A 315 10.45 -27.61 8.75
CA PHE A 315 10.18 -28.29 10.03
C PHE A 315 10.56 -29.77 10.00
N VAL A 316 11.07 -30.27 11.13
CA VAL A 316 11.14 -31.71 11.40
C VAL A 316 9.71 -32.22 11.55
N ARG A 317 9.36 -33.30 10.85
CA ARG A 317 8.00 -33.82 10.78
C ARG A 317 7.73 -34.94 11.79
N ASN A 318 8.17 -34.74 13.03
CA ASN A 318 7.69 -35.53 14.15
C ASN A 318 6.28 -35.04 14.60
N ASN A 319 5.69 -35.70 15.60
CA ASN A 319 4.33 -35.40 16.09
C ASN A 319 4.37 -35.06 17.59
N PRO A 320 4.78 -33.83 17.97
CA PRO A 320 4.84 -33.41 19.37
C PRO A 320 3.51 -33.63 20.11
N ASP A 321 3.59 -33.99 21.39
CA ASP A 321 2.42 -34.28 22.24
C ASP A 321 1.38 -33.15 22.19
N GLU A 322 1.82 -31.88 22.20
CA GLU A 322 0.91 -30.73 22.11
C GLU A 322 0.12 -30.71 20.78
N GLN A 323 0.75 -31.02 19.65
CA GLN A 323 0.09 -31.05 18.33
C GLN A 323 -0.87 -32.23 18.22
N VAL A 324 -0.46 -33.40 18.74
CA VAL A 324 -1.32 -34.59 18.81
C VAL A 324 -2.57 -34.30 19.64
N MET A 325 -2.40 -33.77 20.84
CA MET A 325 -3.51 -33.46 21.74
C MET A 325 -4.42 -32.37 21.17
N ARG A 326 -3.86 -31.34 20.53
CA ARG A 326 -4.63 -30.32 19.83
C ARG A 326 -5.54 -30.92 18.75
N ALA A 327 -5.01 -31.84 17.94
CA ALA A 327 -5.77 -32.48 16.87
C ALA A 327 -6.91 -33.36 17.41
N ILE A 328 -6.66 -34.09 18.49
CA ILE A 328 -7.68 -34.88 19.20
C ILE A 328 -8.75 -33.97 19.82
N ASP A 329 -8.35 -32.90 20.52
CA ASP A 329 -9.29 -31.95 21.15
C ASP A 329 -10.15 -31.22 20.11
N ALA A 330 -9.56 -30.79 18.99
CA ALA A 330 -10.31 -30.23 17.85
C ALA A 330 -11.36 -31.23 17.34
N SER A 331 -10.98 -32.51 17.23
CA SER A 331 -11.87 -33.57 16.77
C SER A 331 -12.99 -33.88 17.77
N ARG A 332 -12.73 -33.81 19.09
CA ARG A 332 -13.75 -33.91 20.15
C ARG A 332 -14.78 -32.80 20.01
N LEU A 333 -14.34 -31.57 19.77
CA LEU A 333 -15.21 -30.41 19.61
C LEU A 333 -16.04 -30.50 18.32
N ILE A 334 -15.42 -30.91 17.20
CA ILE A 334 -16.11 -31.11 15.92
C ILE A 334 -17.24 -32.14 16.04
N ARG A 335 -17.06 -33.23 16.80
CA ARG A 335 -18.14 -34.20 17.06
C ARG A 335 -19.32 -33.65 17.87
N LYS A 336 -19.14 -32.51 18.54
CA LYS A 336 -20.20 -31.85 19.32
C LYS A 336 -20.95 -30.79 18.53
N ILE A 337 -20.61 -30.57 17.25
CA ILE A 337 -21.37 -29.68 16.38
C ILE A 337 -22.81 -30.21 16.27
N PRO A 338 -23.83 -29.41 16.62
CA PRO A 338 -25.23 -29.79 16.45
C PRO A 338 -25.56 -30.14 14.98
N ALA A 339 -26.43 -31.12 14.77
CA ALA A 339 -26.86 -31.52 13.43
C ALA A 339 -27.47 -30.35 12.63
N GLU A 340 -28.15 -29.43 13.31
CA GLU A 340 -28.75 -28.22 12.73
C GLU A 340 -27.75 -27.11 12.36
N LEU A 341 -26.51 -27.19 12.84
CA LEU A 341 -25.40 -26.34 12.41
C LEU A 341 -24.47 -27.04 11.40
N SER A 342 -24.75 -28.30 11.07
CA SER A 342 -23.97 -29.08 10.11
C SER A 342 -24.49 -28.82 8.70
N ASP A 343 -23.57 -28.61 7.76
CA ASP A 343 -23.90 -28.43 6.34
C ASP A 343 -23.45 -29.68 5.58
N ASN A 344 -24.37 -30.35 4.88
CA ASN A 344 -24.05 -31.57 4.14
C ASN A 344 -23.04 -31.34 3.00
N ARG A 345 -22.77 -30.09 2.62
CA ARG A 345 -21.74 -29.71 1.64
C ARG A 345 -20.35 -29.58 2.25
N LEU A 346 -20.21 -29.70 3.57
CA LEU A 346 -18.92 -29.68 4.27
C LEU A 346 -18.74 -30.94 5.12
N LEU A 347 -17.78 -31.77 4.75
CA LEU A 347 -17.39 -32.97 5.50
C LEU A 347 -16.05 -32.74 6.20
N LEU A 348 -16.01 -32.88 7.52
CA LEU A 348 -14.78 -32.82 8.30
C LEU A 348 -14.32 -34.24 8.63
N LEU A 349 -13.04 -34.55 8.38
CA LEU A 349 -12.45 -35.84 8.72
C LEU A 349 -11.73 -35.73 10.08
N PRO A 350 -12.35 -36.14 11.20
CA PRO A 350 -11.75 -36.03 12.52
C PRO A 350 -10.57 -36.99 12.70
N GLU A 351 -9.67 -36.63 13.61
CA GLU A 351 -8.68 -37.55 14.18
C GLU A 351 -9.37 -38.40 15.24
N LEU A 352 -9.49 -39.70 14.96
CA LEU A 352 -10.23 -40.69 15.74
C LEU A 352 -9.48 -41.10 17.00
N ALA A 353 -8.18 -41.28 16.89
CA ALA A 353 -7.33 -41.68 18.00
C ALA A 353 -5.85 -41.38 17.72
N SER A 354 -5.02 -41.45 18.75
CA SER A 354 -3.57 -41.36 18.65
C SER A 354 -2.90 -42.35 19.60
N GLN A 355 -1.73 -42.83 19.23
CA GLN A 355 -0.88 -43.67 20.07
C GLN A 355 0.57 -43.19 20.03
N THR A 356 1.27 -43.23 21.16
CA THR A 356 2.71 -42.97 21.26
C THR A 356 3.34 -43.74 22.43
N LEU A 357 4.67 -43.65 22.55
CA LEU A 357 5.45 -44.27 23.62
C LEU A 357 5.88 -43.26 24.67
N HIS A 358 5.89 -43.71 25.92
CA HIS A 358 6.47 -43.00 27.05
C HIS A 358 7.87 -43.53 27.38
N PHE A 359 8.84 -42.63 27.39
CA PHE A 359 10.19 -42.88 27.87
C PHE A 359 10.50 -41.93 29.04
N GLU A 360 10.76 -42.47 30.24
CA GLU A 360 11.04 -41.66 31.43
C GLU A 360 12.31 -40.81 31.28
N GLN A 361 13.35 -41.36 30.64
CA GLN A 361 14.66 -40.73 30.50
C GLN A 361 14.84 -39.93 29.20
N ALA A 362 13.88 -40.01 28.28
CA ALA A 362 13.89 -39.29 27.00
C ALA A 362 12.47 -38.94 26.54
N PRO A 363 11.74 -38.07 27.26
CA PRO A 363 10.34 -37.75 26.96
C PRO A 363 10.11 -37.26 25.52
N GLU A 364 11.09 -36.62 24.91
CA GLU A 364 11.05 -36.11 23.54
C GLU A 364 10.82 -37.20 22.47
N LEU A 365 11.16 -38.46 22.77
CA LEU A 365 10.93 -39.59 21.86
C LEU A 365 9.44 -39.88 21.64
N SER A 366 8.54 -39.39 22.51
CA SER A 366 7.10 -39.51 22.28
C SER A 366 6.70 -38.87 20.93
N ALA A 367 7.32 -37.76 20.56
CA ALA A 367 7.04 -37.10 19.29
C ALA A 367 7.44 -37.96 18.08
N SER A 368 8.48 -38.78 18.24
CA SER A 368 9.06 -39.63 17.20
C SER A 368 8.35 -40.96 17.00
N PHE A 369 7.51 -41.38 17.95
CA PHE A 369 6.69 -42.61 17.89
C PHE A 369 5.19 -42.33 17.69
N ALA A 370 4.76 -41.06 17.80
CA ALA A 370 3.36 -40.71 17.76
C ALA A 370 2.72 -40.99 16.39
N SER A 371 1.63 -41.75 16.41
CA SER A 371 0.76 -42.03 15.27
C SER A 371 -0.66 -41.51 15.55
N ILE A 372 -1.30 -40.92 14.54
CA ILE A 372 -2.67 -40.38 14.62
C ILE A 372 -3.53 -41.06 13.55
N TYR A 373 -4.63 -41.65 13.99
CA TYR A 373 -5.64 -42.33 13.17
C TYR A 373 -6.71 -41.33 12.79
N ARG A 374 -6.92 -41.11 11.49
CA ARG A 374 -7.91 -40.18 10.95
C ARG A 374 -9.03 -40.93 10.25
N ALA A 375 -10.26 -40.42 10.37
CA ALA A 375 -11.37 -40.88 9.56
C ALA A 375 -11.04 -40.84 8.06
N GLY A 376 -11.40 -41.90 7.35
CA GLY A 376 -11.36 -41.93 5.89
C GLY A 376 -12.72 -41.69 5.24
N LEU A 377 -12.80 -41.99 3.96
CA LEU A 377 -14.02 -41.90 3.16
C LEU A 377 -14.58 -43.31 2.88
N ASP A 378 -15.90 -43.41 2.73
CA ASP A 378 -16.51 -44.62 2.18
C ASP A 378 -16.14 -44.79 0.69
N GLU A 379 -16.36 -45.98 0.13
CA GLU A 379 -15.94 -46.31 -1.25
C GLU A 379 -16.54 -45.40 -2.32
N THR A 380 -17.79 -44.98 -2.15
CA THR A 380 -18.48 -44.14 -3.14
C THR A 380 -17.91 -42.72 -3.09
N SER A 381 -17.79 -42.17 -1.88
CA SER A 381 -17.20 -40.86 -1.63
C SER A 381 -15.72 -40.80 -2.07
N LEU A 382 -14.94 -41.86 -1.80
CA LEU A 382 -13.53 -41.98 -2.20
C LEU A 382 -13.40 -41.92 -3.74
N GLY A 383 -14.24 -42.65 -4.47
CA GLY A 383 -14.23 -42.66 -5.94
C GLY A 383 -14.49 -41.29 -6.57
N GLN A 384 -15.23 -40.42 -5.90
CA GLN A 384 -15.65 -39.10 -6.40
C GLN A 384 -14.85 -37.91 -5.83
N THR A 385 -13.96 -38.15 -4.86
CA THR A 385 -13.26 -37.08 -4.14
C THR A 385 -11.81 -36.94 -4.61
N ARG A 386 -11.32 -35.71 -4.82
CA ARG A 386 -9.93 -35.43 -5.19
C ARG A 386 -9.34 -34.31 -4.35
N ILE A 387 -8.07 -34.45 -3.98
CA ILE A 387 -7.29 -33.36 -3.36
C ILE A 387 -7.18 -32.18 -4.32
N LEU A 388 -7.55 -30.98 -3.88
CA LEU A 388 -7.56 -29.80 -4.74
C LEU A 388 -6.16 -29.35 -5.16
N GLY A 389 -5.15 -29.56 -4.31
CA GLY A 389 -3.77 -29.16 -4.57
C GLY A 389 -3.21 -29.75 -5.86
N SER A 390 -3.48 -31.03 -6.16
CA SER A 390 -3.04 -31.64 -7.42
C SER A 390 -3.94 -31.26 -8.60
N LEU A 391 -5.20 -30.88 -8.35
CA LEU A 391 -6.10 -30.44 -9.41
C LEU A 391 -5.75 -29.05 -9.97
N VAL A 392 -5.13 -28.19 -9.15
CA VAL A 392 -4.71 -26.85 -9.57
C VAL A 392 -3.23 -26.75 -9.96
N GLU A 393 -2.45 -27.82 -9.80
CA GLU A 393 -1.06 -27.87 -10.29
C GLU A 393 -1.09 -28.17 -11.80
N GLU A 394 -0.57 -27.25 -12.61
CA GLU A 394 -0.55 -27.41 -14.07
C GLU A 394 0.29 -28.62 -14.49
N ASN A 395 -0.18 -29.36 -15.50
CA ASN A 395 0.55 -30.51 -16.00
C ASN A 395 1.89 -30.09 -16.65
N LEU A 396 2.95 -30.85 -16.36
CA LEU A 396 4.29 -30.58 -16.89
C LEU A 396 4.50 -31.07 -18.32
N ASP A 397 3.63 -31.97 -18.79
CA ASP A 397 3.66 -32.55 -20.14
C ASP A 397 2.65 -31.87 -21.12
N GLY A 398 1.92 -30.83 -20.71
CA GLY A 398 0.97 -30.09 -21.57
C GLY A 398 0.14 -29.04 -20.83
N GLU A 399 -0.54 -28.12 -21.54
CA GLU A 399 -1.21 -26.91 -20.97
C GLU A 399 -2.49 -27.14 -20.15
N ASP A 400 -3.01 -28.36 -20.10
CA ASP A 400 -4.27 -28.63 -19.38
C ASP A 400 -4.07 -28.76 -17.86
N LEU A 401 -4.86 -27.98 -17.11
CA LEU A 401 -5.09 -28.10 -15.67
C LEU A 401 -5.98 -29.33 -15.37
N PRO A 402 -5.68 -30.23 -14.41
CA PRO A 402 -6.55 -31.37 -14.13
C PRO A 402 -7.97 -30.96 -13.69
N LEU A 403 -8.12 -29.85 -12.94
CA LEU A 403 -9.44 -29.29 -12.59
C LEU A 403 -10.29 -28.95 -13.83
N TRP A 404 -9.66 -28.54 -14.93
CA TRP A 404 -10.33 -28.17 -16.17
C TRP A 404 -11.06 -29.35 -16.82
N GLN A 405 -10.62 -30.59 -16.54
CA GLN A 405 -11.30 -31.79 -17.02
C GLN A 405 -12.68 -32.00 -16.38
N TYR A 406 -12.84 -31.66 -15.10
CA TYR A 406 -14.14 -31.71 -14.43
C TYR A 406 -15.10 -30.65 -14.99
N ILE A 407 -14.59 -29.45 -15.27
CA ILE A 407 -15.39 -28.37 -15.88
C ILE A 407 -15.84 -28.77 -17.30
N LYS A 408 -14.93 -29.33 -18.11
CA LYS A 408 -15.23 -29.90 -19.45
C LYS A 408 -16.30 -30.99 -19.36
N GLN A 409 -16.12 -31.95 -18.45
CA GLN A 409 -17.07 -33.04 -18.24
C GLN A 409 -18.46 -32.52 -17.85
N ALA A 410 -18.53 -31.54 -16.95
CA ALA A 410 -19.80 -30.93 -16.55
C ALA A 410 -20.51 -30.25 -17.72
N ALA A 411 -19.77 -29.53 -18.57
CA ALA A 411 -20.32 -28.86 -19.75
C ALA A 411 -20.85 -29.86 -20.77
N GLU A 412 -20.08 -30.93 -21.04
CA GLU A 412 -20.44 -32.02 -21.94
C GLU A 412 -21.70 -32.76 -21.48
N LEU A 413 -21.79 -33.10 -20.18
CA LEU A 413 -22.96 -33.78 -19.62
C LEU A 413 -24.21 -32.89 -19.57
N ALA A 414 -24.03 -31.58 -19.41
CA ALA A 414 -25.11 -30.60 -19.46
C ALA A 414 -25.54 -30.24 -20.90
N ASP A 415 -24.87 -30.77 -21.94
CA ASP A 415 -25.05 -30.39 -23.34
C ASP A 415 -24.96 -28.87 -23.57
N THR A 416 -23.97 -28.24 -22.91
CA THR A 416 -23.73 -26.80 -22.97
C THR A 416 -22.30 -26.49 -23.40
N PRO A 417 -22.07 -25.43 -24.19
CA PRO A 417 -20.72 -25.02 -24.55
C PRO A 417 -19.98 -24.47 -23.33
N LEU A 418 -18.64 -24.63 -23.30
CA LEU A 418 -17.73 -23.98 -22.36
C LEU A 418 -17.67 -22.47 -22.60
N SER A 419 -18.74 -21.79 -22.17
CA SER A 419 -18.91 -20.35 -22.21
C SER A 419 -18.53 -19.72 -20.87
N SER A 420 -18.31 -18.40 -20.86
CA SER A 420 -18.05 -17.66 -19.63
C SER A 420 -19.17 -17.85 -18.60
N ASP A 421 -20.43 -17.82 -19.04
CA ASP A 421 -21.60 -18.04 -18.18
C ASP A 421 -21.59 -19.42 -17.51
N PHE A 422 -21.21 -20.47 -18.25
CA PHE A 422 -21.10 -21.82 -17.70
C PHE A 422 -20.01 -21.90 -16.63
N ILE A 423 -18.84 -21.29 -16.89
CA ILE A 423 -17.71 -21.29 -15.95
C ILE A 423 -18.06 -20.50 -14.68
N GLU A 424 -18.76 -19.38 -14.81
CA GLU A 424 -19.28 -18.61 -13.68
C GLU A 424 -20.30 -19.42 -12.86
N HIS A 425 -21.18 -20.17 -13.52
CA HIS A 425 -22.14 -21.05 -12.85
C HIS A 425 -21.44 -22.20 -12.11
N TRP A 426 -20.46 -22.84 -12.74
CA TRP A 426 -19.62 -23.85 -12.11
C TRP A 426 -18.88 -23.28 -10.90
N TRP A 427 -18.35 -22.06 -11.03
CA TRP A 427 -17.67 -21.36 -9.93
C TRP A 427 -18.61 -21.00 -8.79
N GLN A 428 -19.84 -20.58 -9.08
CA GLN A 428 -20.87 -20.38 -8.07
C GLN A 428 -21.16 -21.68 -7.31
N ALA A 429 -21.30 -22.81 -8.00
CA ALA A 429 -21.44 -24.13 -7.36
C ALA A 429 -20.23 -24.46 -6.48
N TYR A 430 -19.02 -24.13 -6.93
CA TYR A 430 -17.80 -24.31 -6.14
C TYR A 430 -17.84 -23.51 -4.83
N ILE A 431 -18.23 -22.23 -4.89
CA ILE A 431 -18.38 -21.37 -3.71
C ILE A 431 -19.45 -21.91 -2.75
N GLN A 432 -20.57 -22.40 -3.29
CA GLN A 432 -21.64 -23.02 -2.51
C GLN A 432 -21.21 -24.34 -1.85
N ALA A 433 -20.31 -25.10 -2.46
CA ALA A 433 -19.78 -26.34 -1.91
C ALA A 433 -18.59 -26.13 -0.93
N SER A 434 -17.96 -24.94 -0.93
CA SER A 434 -16.71 -24.70 -0.17
C SER A 434 -16.78 -23.50 0.78
N LEU A 435 -16.65 -22.27 0.26
CA LEU A 435 -16.51 -21.05 1.04
C LEU A 435 -17.73 -20.79 1.94
N LEU A 436 -18.96 -20.92 1.42
CA LEU A 436 -20.15 -20.59 2.20
C LEU A 436 -20.40 -21.57 3.37
N PRO A 437 -20.28 -22.91 3.18
CA PRO A 437 -20.35 -23.86 4.29
C PRO A 437 -19.25 -23.62 5.35
N ALA A 438 -18.01 -23.34 4.94
CA ALA A 438 -16.90 -23.06 5.86
C ALA A 438 -17.12 -21.76 6.64
N LEU A 439 -17.61 -20.71 5.98
CA LEU A 439 -17.97 -19.44 6.62
C LEU A 439 -19.14 -19.61 7.59
N SER A 440 -20.13 -20.42 7.23
CA SER A 440 -21.26 -20.75 8.09
C SER A 440 -20.82 -21.52 9.33
N LEU A 441 -19.93 -22.50 9.18
CA LEU A 441 -19.34 -23.20 10.32
C LEU A 441 -18.64 -22.23 11.25
N TYR A 442 -17.78 -21.35 10.72
CA TYR A 442 -17.08 -20.34 11.51
C TYR A 442 -18.05 -19.41 12.24
N ALA A 443 -19.06 -18.90 11.53
CA ALA A 443 -20.02 -17.95 12.07
C ALA A 443 -20.84 -18.52 13.25
N ASN A 444 -21.21 -19.80 13.17
CA ASN A 444 -22.08 -20.43 14.17
C ASN A 444 -21.30 -21.10 15.31
N THR A 445 -20.04 -21.48 15.09
CA THR A 445 -19.26 -22.28 16.06
C THR A 445 -17.93 -21.66 16.47
N GLY A 446 -17.43 -20.66 15.75
CA GLY A 446 -16.09 -20.09 15.96
C GLY A 446 -14.94 -20.99 15.51
N ILE A 447 -15.22 -22.08 14.78
CA ILE A 447 -14.21 -23.00 14.21
C ILE A 447 -13.67 -22.42 12.91
N SER A 448 -12.38 -22.09 12.88
CA SER A 448 -11.64 -21.79 11.65
C SER A 448 -10.86 -23.02 11.18
N LEU A 449 -11.13 -23.45 9.95
CA LEU A 449 -10.48 -24.59 9.32
C LEU A 449 -9.15 -24.18 8.66
N GLU A 450 -8.14 -25.04 8.71
CA GLU A 450 -6.91 -24.93 7.89
C GLU A 450 -7.13 -25.55 6.51
N ALA A 451 -8.18 -25.07 5.82
CA ALA A 451 -8.68 -25.60 4.56
C ALA A 451 -7.88 -25.09 3.34
N HIS A 452 -6.54 -25.17 3.38
CA HIS A 452 -5.72 -24.90 2.20
C HIS A 452 -5.76 -26.09 1.21
N LEU A 453 -5.34 -25.90 -0.03
CA LEU A 453 -5.54 -26.91 -1.10
C LEU A 453 -4.93 -28.29 -0.86
N GLN A 454 -3.91 -28.45 0.00
CA GLN A 454 -3.38 -29.77 0.38
C GLN A 454 -4.20 -30.52 1.45
N ASN A 455 -5.02 -29.79 2.22
CA ASN A 455 -5.91 -30.31 3.27
C ASN A 455 -7.39 -30.27 2.84
N SER A 456 -7.67 -29.69 1.68
CA SER A 456 -8.99 -29.59 1.08
C SER A 456 -9.11 -30.57 -0.09
N LEU A 457 -10.11 -31.45 -0.02
CA LEU A 457 -10.52 -32.32 -1.09
C LEU A 457 -11.91 -31.91 -1.56
N MET A 458 -12.21 -32.07 -2.84
CA MET A 458 -13.50 -31.76 -3.42
C MET A 458 -14.13 -33.02 -3.99
N ARG A 459 -15.38 -33.28 -3.62
CA ARG A 459 -16.21 -34.32 -4.26
C ARG A 459 -16.88 -33.74 -5.50
N PHE A 460 -16.78 -34.46 -6.60
CA PHE A 460 -17.41 -34.10 -7.87
C PHE A 460 -18.48 -35.12 -8.25
N GLU A 461 -19.65 -34.62 -8.64
CA GLU A 461 -20.72 -35.43 -9.25
C GLU A 461 -20.93 -34.92 -10.67
N GLN A 462 -20.73 -35.78 -11.67
CA GLN A 462 -20.87 -35.41 -13.09
C GLN A 462 -20.05 -34.16 -13.48
N GLY A 463 -18.87 -33.98 -12.90
CA GLY A 463 -18.01 -32.81 -13.13
C GLY A 463 -18.32 -31.57 -12.27
N MET A 464 -19.45 -31.55 -11.56
CA MET A 464 -19.86 -30.43 -10.70
C MET A 464 -19.35 -30.60 -9.26
N PRO A 465 -18.83 -29.53 -8.62
CA PRO A 465 -18.42 -29.58 -7.22
C PRO A 465 -19.65 -29.64 -6.30
N VAL A 466 -19.70 -30.63 -5.40
CA VAL A 466 -20.88 -30.85 -4.53
C VAL A 466 -20.58 -30.83 -3.04
N GLN A 467 -19.35 -31.13 -2.63
CA GLN A 467 -18.99 -31.21 -1.21
C GLN A 467 -17.48 -30.96 -1.00
N LEU A 468 -17.15 -30.02 -0.13
CA LEU A 468 -15.79 -29.84 0.38
C LEU A 468 -15.53 -30.82 1.53
N VAL A 469 -14.45 -31.59 1.42
CA VAL A 469 -13.95 -32.48 2.47
C VAL A 469 -12.66 -31.87 3.03
N VAL A 470 -12.61 -31.61 4.33
CA VAL A 470 -11.43 -31.04 5.01
C VAL A 470 -10.83 -32.07 5.95
N ARG A 471 -9.51 -32.26 5.83
CA ARG A 471 -8.71 -33.15 6.68
C ARG A 471 -7.67 -32.39 7.50
N ASP A 472 -7.03 -33.10 8.42
CA ASP A 472 -5.97 -32.60 9.32
C ASP A 472 -6.47 -31.58 10.34
N MET A 473 -6.94 -32.10 11.49
CA MET A 473 -7.51 -31.26 12.54
C MET A 473 -6.46 -30.60 13.43
N GLU A 474 -5.17 -30.91 13.23
CA GLU A 474 -4.07 -30.26 13.96
C GLU A 474 -4.07 -28.74 13.74
N GLY A 475 -4.36 -28.30 12.51
CA GLY A 475 -4.34 -26.89 12.10
C GLY A 475 -5.58 -26.08 12.50
N VAL A 476 -6.64 -26.76 12.93
CA VAL A 476 -7.93 -26.13 13.28
C VAL A 476 -7.74 -25.18 14.46
N SER A 477 -8.39 -24.03 14.37
CA SER A 477 -8.30 -22.97 15.37
C SER A 477 -9.70 -22.61 15.83
N ILE A 478 -9.97 -22.77 17.13
CA ILE A 478 -11.33 -22.62 17.68
C ILE A 478 -11.36 -21.42 18.61
N SER A 479 -12.33 -20.55 18.41
CA SER A 479 -12.49 -19.35 19.24
C SER A 479 -12.76 -19.75 20.69
N ARG A 480 -12.10 -19.09 21.65
CA ARG A 480 -12.41 -19.22 23.08
C ARG A 480 -13.87 -18.90 23.43
N ASN A 481 -14.55 -18.12 22.60
CA ASN A 481 -15.96 -17.77 22.75
C ASN A 481 -16.88 -18.75 22.01
N SER A 482 -16.37 -19.89 21.57
CA SER A 482 -17.14 -20.92 20.87
C SER A 482 -18.27 -21.45 21.76
N VAL A 483 -19.45 -21.63 21.17
CA VAL A 483 -20.59 -22.32 21.81
C VAL A 483 -20.28 -23.77 22.19
N LEU A 484 -19.18 -24.34 21.65
CA LEU A 484 -18.77 -25.71 21.91
C LEU A 484 -17.90 -25.85 23.16
N ALA A 485 -17.40 -24.75 23.73
CA ALA A 485 -16.53 -24.78 24.91
C ALA A 485 -17.20 -25.46 26.11
N ASP A 486 -18.47 -25.17 26.36
CA ASP A 486 -19.24 -25.78 27.46
C ASP A 486 -19.75 -27.20 27.12
N ALA A 487 -19.82 -27.54 25.83
CA ALA A 487 -20.37 -28.82 25.34
C ALA A 487 -19.36 -29.99 25.41
N CYS A 488 -18.07 -29.72 25.66
CA CYS A 488 -17.03 -30.73 25.68
C CYS A 488 -16.06 -30.58 26.87
N PRO A 489 -16.45 -30.98 28.09
CA PRO A 489 -15.64 -30.82 29.31
C PRO A 489 -14.32 -31.62 29.30
N GLN A 490 -14.16 -32.54 28.34
CA GLN A 490 -12.93 -33.30 28.13
C GLN A 490 -11.80 -32.44 27.55
N VAL A 491 -12.12 -31.31 26.92
CA VAL A 491 -11.12 -30.38 26.39
C VAL A 491 -10.78 -29.35 27.46
N SER A 492 -9.52 -29.32 27.87
CA SER A 492 -9.03 -28.39 28.89
C SER A 492 -9.14 -26.94 28.42
N ALA A 493 -9.45 -26.00 29.33
CA ALA A 493 -9.40 -24.56 29.05
C ALA A 493 -7.99 -24.06 28.65
N ASN A 494 -6.95 -24.83 28.98
CA ASN A 494 -5.56 -24.56 28.62
C ASN A 494 -5.11 -25.31 27.36
N SER A 495 -6.01 -26.01 26.66
CA SER A 495 -5.67 -26.68 25.39
C SER A 495 -5.19 -25.67 24.35
N SER A 496 -4.21 -26.07 23.55
CA SER A 496 -3.65 -25.25 22.45
C SER A 496 -4.59 -25.14 21.24
N VAL A 497 -5.76 -25.80 21.29
CA VAL A 497 -6.84 -25.64 20.29
C VAL A 497 -7.53 -24.27 20.39
N TRP A 498 -7.42 -23.59 21.55
CA TRP A 498 -8.13 -22.36 21.85
C TRP A 498 -7.39 -21.10 21.40
N TYR A 499 -8.04 -20.31 20.55
CA TYR A 499 -7.53 -19.05 19.99
C TYR A 499 -8.46 -17.87 20.30
N THR A 500 -7.93 -16.66 20.21
CA THR A 500 -8.77 -15.44 20.23
C THR A 500 -9.66 -15.38 18.98
N PRO A 501 -10.86 -14.75 19.05
CA PRO A 501 -11.70 -14.54 17.87
C PRO A 501 -10.96 -13.87 16.69
N GLU A 502 -10.06 -12.94 16.99
CA GLU A 502 -9.27 -12.21 15.99
C GLU A 502 -8.29 -13.14 15.29
N GLN A 503 -7.59 -13.99 16.05
CA GLN A 503 -6.67 -14.98 15.49
C GLN A 503 -7.38 -16.04 14.64
N THR A 504 -8.56 -16.51 15.06
CA THR A 504 -9.31 -17.48 14.26
C THR A 504 -9.84 -16.85 12.99
N TRP A 505 -10.33 -15.61 13.02
CA TRP A 505 -10.75 -14.89 11.83
C TRP A 505 -9.58 -14.62 10.87
N PHE A 506 -8.43 -14.22 11.42
CA PHE A 506 -7.21 -14.01 10.65
C PHE A 506 -6.80 -15.29 9.91
N ARG A 507 -6.79 -16.44 10.60
CA ARG A 507 -6.49 -17.74 10.01
C ARG A 507 -7.54 -18.15 8.96
N PHE A 508 -8.82 -17.86 9.18
CA PHE A 508 -9.88 -18.10 8.19
C PHE A 508 -9.59 -17.36 6.89
N LYS A 509 -9.32 -16.04 6.97
CA LYS A 509 -8.98 -15.23 5.78
C LYS A 509 -7.80 -15.82 5.01
N TYR A 510 -6.73 -16.21 5.69
CA TYR A 510 -5.58 -16.77 5.01
C TYR A 510 -5.88 -18.14 4.39
N TYR A 511 -6.32 -19.13 5.18
CA TYR A 511 -6.42 -20.50 4.69
C TYR A 511 -7.55 -20.69 3.68
N MET A 512 -8.73 -20.15 3.96
CA MET A 512 -9.90 -20.32 3.10
C MET A 512 -9.90 -19.33 1.93
N VAL A 513 -9.56 -18.05 2.15
CA VAL A 513 -9.69 -17.04 1.08
C VAL A 513 -8.42 -16.94 0.24
N VAL A 514 -7.26 -16.72 0.86
CA VAL A 514 -5.98 -16.53 0.15
C VAL A 514 -5.40 -17.85 -0.35
N ASN A 515 -5.35 -18.87 0.50
CA ASN A 515 -4.65 -20.12 0.21
C ASN A 515 -5.55 -21.23 -0.37
N HIS A 516 -6.79 -20.88 -0.69
CA HIS A 516 -7.75 -21.76 -1.35
C HIS A 516 -8.50 -21.01 -2.45
N ILE A 517 -9.44 -20.12 -2.13
CA ILE A 517 -10.29 -19.47 -3.14
C ILE A 517 -9.49 -18.69 -4.18
N ALA A 518 -8.55 -17.84 -3.75
CA ALA A 518 -7.73 -17.03 -4.66
C ALA A 518 -6.91 -17.90 -5.64
N HIS A 519 -6.34 -19.00 -5.14
CA HIS A 519 -5.52 -19.89 -5.96
C HIS A 519 -6.36 -20.66 -6.99
N VAL A 520 -7.57 -21.10 -6.63
CA VAL A 520 -8.48 -21.76 -7.59
C VAL A 520 -8.98 -20.78 -8.64
N ILE A 521 -9.33 -19.53 -8.25
CA ILE A 521 -9.68 -18.46 -9.19
C ILE A 521 -8.56 -18.25 -10.21
N ALA A 522 -7.32 -18.06 -9.72
CA ALA A 522 -6.19 -17.81 -10.59
C ALA A 522 -5.88 -19.01 -11.51
N ALA A 523 -6.03 -20.24 -11.01
CA ALA A 523 -5.86 -21.44 -11.83
C ALA A 523 -6.92 -21.55 -12.95
N ILE A 524 -8.20 -21.27 -12.66
CA ILE A 524 -9.27 -21.27 -13.67
C ILE A 524 -9.06 -20.14 -14.69
N ALA A 525 -8.71 -18.94 -14.25
CA ALA A 525 -8.53 -17.78 -15.13
C ALA A 525 -7.39 -17.96 -16.14
N ARG A 526 -6.34 -18.71 -15.79
CA ARG A 526 -5.21 -19.01 -16.68
C ARG A 526 -5.57 -19.92 -17.86
N VAL A 527 -6.58 -20.80 -17.70
CA VAL A 527 -6.94 -21.82 -18.71
C VAL A 527 -8.31 -21.59 -19.33
N SER A 528 -8.97 -20.48 -19.01
CA SER A 528 -10.32 -20.16 -19.46
C SER A 528 -10.44 -18.74 -20.01
N LEU A 529 -11.59 -18.42 -20.60
CA LEU A 529 -11.89 -17.08 -21.10
C LEU A 529 -12.41 -16.14 -19.99
N VAL A 530 -12.62 -16.64 -18.77
CA VAL A 530 -13.15 -15.85 -17.65
C VAL A 530 -11.99 -15.29 -16.84
N SER A 531 -12.06 -14.01 -16.55
CA SER A 531 -11.02 -13.33 -15.79
C SER A 531 -11.08 -13.59 -14.29
N GLU A 532 -9.97 -13.37 -13.58
CA GLU A 532 -9.97 -13.40 -12.11
C GLU A 532 -10.98 -12.41 -11.51
N SER A 533 -11.04 -11.19 -12.05
CA SER A 533 -11.97 -10.15 -11.60
C SER A 533 -13.41 -10.60 -11.68
N ARG A 534 -13.78 -11.30 -12.76
CA ARG A 534 -15.12 -11.82 -12.94
C ARG A 534 -15.44 -12.93 -11.95
N LEU A 535 -14.51 -13.86 -11.71
CA LEU A 535 -14.70 -14.92 -10.70
C LEU A 535 -14.76 -14.35 -9.27
N TRP A 536 -13.96 -13.33 -8.95
CA TRP A 536 -14.04 -12.60 -7.68
C TRP A 536 -15.37 -11.85 -7.51
N LEU A 537 -15.92 -11.29 -8.59
CA LEU A 537 -17.24 -10.67 -8.58
C LEU A 537 -18.34 -11.69 -8.28
N VAL A 538 -18.29 -12.88 -8.90
CA VAL A 538 -19.21 -13.98 -8.59
C VAL A 538 -19.06 -14.41 -7.12
N THR A 539 -17.84 -14.50 -6.60
CA THR A 539 -17.60 -14.77 -5.18
C THR A 539 -18.22 -13.69 -4.29
N ARG A 540 -18.07 -12.41 -4.63
CA ARG A 540 -18.70 -11.28 -3.92
C ARG A 540 -20.23 -11.38 -3.95
N GLN A 541 -20.83 -11.70 -5.10
CA GLN A 541 -22.27 -11.88 -5.24
C GLN A 541 -22.79 -13.01 -4.36
N CYS A 542 -22.08 -14.14 -4.29
CA CYS A 542 -22.43 -15.25 -3.41
C CYS A 542 -22.36 -14.86 -1.93
N LEU A 543 -21.35 -14.08 -1.54
CA LEU A 543 -21.21 -13.58 -0.16
C LEU A 543 -22.23 -12.49 0.21
N ALA A 544 -22.76 -11.77 -0.78
CA ALA A 544 -23.77 -10.74 -0.59
C ALA A 544 -25.22 -11.25 -0.67
N ALA A 545 -25.42 -12.54 -0.92
CA ALA A 545 -26.75 -13.13 -1.11
C ALA A 545 -27.60 -13.07 0.18
N GLU A 546 -28.89 -12.76 0.02
CA GLU A 546 -29.82 -12.60 1.15
C GLU A 546 -30.18 -13.93 1.84
N GLU A 547 -29.94 -15.07 1.22
CA GLU A 547 -30.34 -16.39 1.71
C GLU A 547 -29.49 -16.92 2.89
N MET A 548 -28.43 -16.20 3.29
CA MET A 548 -27.59 -16.56 4.43
C MET A 548 -28.25 -16.31 5.78
N THR A 549 -27.90 -17.13 6.78
CA THR A 549 -28.29 -16.86 8.19
C THR A 549 -27.69 -15.53 8.67
N PRO A 550 -28.32 -14.87 9.67
CA PRO A 550 -27.83 -13.58 10.18
C PRO A 550 -26.37 -13.63 10.67
N ALA A 551 -25.97 -14.71 11.35
CA ALA A 551 -24.61 -14.89 11.84
C ALA A 551 -23.60 -14.98 10.68
N THR A 552 -23.89 -15.78 9.66
CA THR A 552 -23.02 -15.94 8.50
C THR A 552 -22.91 -14.67 7.69
N ARG A 553 -24.01 -13.91 7.55
CA ARG A 553 -24.02 -12.62 6.84
C ARG A 553 -23.09 -11.59 7.46
N ILE A 554 -22.98 -11.53 8.79
CA ILE A 554 -22.06 -10.62 9.49
C ILE A 554 -20.61 -10.88 9.08
N TRP A 555 -20.20 -12.15 9.06
CA TRP A 555 -18.84 -12.52 8.69
C TRP A 555 -18.58 -12.41 7.18
N ALA A 556 -19.59 -12.67 6.35
CA ALA A 556 -19.52 -12.40 4.92
C ALA A 556 -19.29 -10.90 4.67
N GLN A 557 -20.06 -10.03 5.31
CA GLN A 557 -19.89 -8.58 5.23
C GLN A 557 -18.50 -8.15 5.73
N ARG A 558 -18.02 -8.68 6.85
CA ARG A 558 -16.65 -8.42 7.33
C ARG A 558 -15.57 -8.81 6.32
N LEU A 559 -15.77 -9.89 5.57
CA LEU A 559 -14.85 -10.29 4.51
C LEU A 559 -14.94 -9.36 3.29
N LEU A 560 -16.14 -8.90 2.92
CA LEU A 560 -16.37 -7.94 1.84
C LEU A 560 -15.85 -6.53 2.14
N GLU A 561 -15.79 -6.15 3.41
CA GLU A 561 -15.33 -4.84 3.90
C GLU A 561 -13.84 -4.82 4.27
N ALA A 562 -13.18 -5.98 4.35
CA ALA A 562 -11.76 -6.07 4.64
C ALA A 562 -10.95 -5.56 3.44
N LYS A 563 -10.20 -4.47 3.61
CA LYS A 563 -9.31 -3.93 2.55
C LYS A 563 -8.24 -4.91 2.11
N ASP A 564 -7.71 -5.65 3.09
CA ASP A 564 -6.54 -6.50 2.93
C ASP A 564 -6.79 -7.91 3.45
N LEU A 565 -6.16 -8.87 2.79
CA LEU A 565 -6.09 -10.25 3.18
C LEU A 565 -4.67 -10.58 3.66
N PRO A 566 -4.53 -11.29 4.80
CA PRO A 566 -3.23 -11.70 5.28
C PRO A 566 -2.70 -12.86 4.42
N ALA A 567 -1.45 -12.73 3.97
CA ALA A 567 -0.71 -13.77 3.27
C ALA A 567 0.54 -14.14 4.07
N LYS A 568 0.77 -15.44 4.27
CA LYS A 568 1.98 -15.94 4.94
C LYS A 568 3.21 -15.67 4.06
N ALA A 569 4.23 -15.06 4.65
CA ALA A 569 5.49 -14.77 4.00
C ALA A 569 6.50 -15.92 4.24
N ASN A 570 6.35 -17.00 3.48
CA ASN A 570 7.12 -18.24 3.64
C ASN A 570 8.60 -18.07 3.32
N MET A 571 8.97 -17.28 2.31
CA MET A 571 10.36 -16.96 1.97
C MET A 571 11.02 -16.13 3.07
N LEU A 572 10.38 -15.04 3.51
CA LEU A 572 10.89 -14.19 4.60
C LEU A 572 10.93 -14.94 5.94
N SER A 573 9.97 -15.81 6.22
CA SER A 573 9.99 -16.65 7.42
C SER A 573 11.15 -17.64 7.38
N SER A 574 11.44 -18.22 6.21
CA SER A 574 12.60 -19.09 5.99
C SER A 574 13.92 -18.33 6.18
N PHE A 575 14.02 -17.13 5.61
CA PHE A 575 15.18 -16.25 5.75
C PHE A 575 15.44 -15.89 7.22
N LYS A 576 14.41 -15.43 7.93
CA LYS A 576 14.49 -15.04 9.35
C LYS A 576 14.56 -16.23 10.32
N GLN A 577 14.46 -17.46 9.83
CA GLN A 577 14.38 -18.69 10.63
C GLN A 577 13.23 -18.66 11.66
N SER A 578 12.13 -17.99 11.32
CA SER A 578 10.95 -17.78 12.17
C SER A 578 9.80 -18.72 11.82
N GLY A 579 10.11 -19.98 11.47
CA GLY A 579 9.10 -20.94 11.01
C GLY A 579 7.90 -21.08 11.96
N GLU A 580 8.18 -21.15 13.27
CA GLU A 580 7.17 -21.31 14.34
C GLU A 580 6.29 -20.07 14.55
N ALA A 581 6.82 -18.88 14.27
CA ALA A 581 6.13 -17.59 14.35
C ALA A 581 6.22 -16.88 12.99
N PRO A 582 5.44 -17.32 12.00
CA PRO A 582 5.65 -16.90 10.62
C PRO A 582 5.40 -15.40 10.44
N THR A 583 6.18 -14.81 9.55
CA THR A 583 5.95 -13.45 9.05
C THR A 583 4.72 -13.43 8.15
N TRP A 584 3.94 -12.35 8.24
CA TRP A 584 2.75 -12.11 7.42
C TRP A 584 2.94 -10.83 6.62
N VAL A 585 2.38 -10.81 5.42
CA VAL A 585 2.28 -9.61 4.58
C VAL A 585 0.82 -9.43 4.19
N ASP A 586 0.40 -8.17 4.02
CA ASP A 586 -0.94 -7.87 3.56
C ASP A 586 -0.96 -7.83 2.02
N ILE A 587 -1.98 -8.47 1.44
CA ILE A 587 -2.29 -8.34 0.01
C ILE A 587 -3.67 -7.72 -0.13
N ALA A 588 -3.87 -6.95 -1.20
CA ALA A 588 -5.14 -6.31 -1.45
C ALA A 588 -6.26 -7.36 -1.60
N ASN A 589 -7.42 -7.13 -0.97
CA ASN A 589 -8.59 -8.02 -1.07
C ASN A 589 -9.45 -7.72 -2.30
N PRO A 590 -9.49 -8.59 -3.34
CA PRO A 590 -10.31 -8.33 -4.54
C PRO A 590 -11.79 -8.16 -4.25
N LEU A 591 -12.29 -8.77 -3.18
CA LEU A 591 -13.68 -8.61 -2.75
C LEU A 591 -14.00 -7.18 -2.32
N TYR A 592 -13.03 -6.37 -1.85
CA TYR A 592 -13.27 -5.02 -1.33
C TYR A 592 -13.33 -3.96 -2.42
N PHE A 593 -12.42 -4.00 -3.39
CA PHE A 593 -12.27 -2.92 -4.38
C PHE A 593 -12.93 -3.18 -5.74
N LEU A 594 -13.56 -4.34 -5.96
CA LEU A 594 -14.46 -4.55 -7.10
C LEU A 594 -15.87 -4.01 -6.75
N PRO A 595 -16.30 -2.84 -7.30
CA PRO A 595 -17.65 -2.33 -7.05
C PRO A 595 -18.70 -3.14 -7.81
N GLN A 596 -19.98 -3.02 -7.43
CA GLN A 596 -21.07 -3.48 -8.29
C GLN A 596 -20.97 -2.77 -9.65
N GLY A 597 -20.49 -3.48 -10.67
CA GLY A 597 -20.58 -3.05 -12.07
C GLY A 597 -19.29 -2.61 -12.80
N GLN A 598 -18.08 -2.94 -12.34
CA GLN A 598 -16.88 -2.80 -13.20
C GLN A 598 -15.98 -4.02 -13.16
N ASP A 599 -15.76 -4.59 -14.35
CA ASP A 599 -14.83 -5.68 -14.60
C ASP A 599 -13.43 -5.09 -14.81
N MET A 600 -12.50 -5.44 -13.93
CA MET A 600 -11.09 -5.00 -13.97
C MET A 600 -10.25 -6.13 -14.55
N THR A 601 -10.38 -6.42 -15.84
CA THR A 601 -9.39 -7.24 -16.55
C THR A 601 -9.37 -6.93 -18.03
N LEU A 602 -8.16 -6.57 -18.49
CA LEU A 602 -7.65 -6.76 -19.84
C LEU A 602 -8.62 -6.43 -20.98
N ILE A 603 -8.48 -5.19 -21.47
CA ILE A 603 -8.41 -4.83 -22.89
C ILE A 603 -9.05 -5.88 -23.81
N THR A 604 -10.37 -5.82 -24.00
CA THR A 604 -11.00 -6.39 -25.19
C THR A 604 -11.77 -5.31 -25.93
N THR A 605 -11.37 -5.17 -27.17
CA THR A 605 -11.68 -4.13 -28.14
C THR A 605 -13.15 -4.18 -28.56
N SER A 606 -13.95 -3.18 -28.19
CA SER A 606 -14.95 -2.58 -29.12
C SER A 606 -15.72 -1.38 -28.57
N ASP A 607 -15.93 -1.23 -27.25
CA ASP A 607 -16.56 -0.03 -26.66
C ASP A 607 -15.55 0.98 -26.06
N HIS A 608 -14.25 0.69 -26.20
CA HIS A 608 -13.15 1.37 -25.53
C HIS A 608 -12.68 2.71 -26.15
N ASN A 609 -13.12 3.10 -27.35
CA ASN A 609 -12.41 4.16 -28.06
C ASN A 609 -12.60 5.57 -27.48
N GLN A 610 -13.70 5.87 -26.76
CA GLN A 610 -13.92 7.20 -26.19
C GLN A 610 -13.44 7.34 -24.73
N ASN A 611 -13.73 6.36 -23.85
CA ASN A 611 -13.29 6.41 -22.46
C ASN A 611 -11.78 6.15 -22.30
N ASN A 612 -11.14 5.32 -23.14
CA ASN A 612 -9.68 5.19 -23.13
C ASN A 612 -8.98 6.43 -23.68
N ALA A 613 -9.59 7.13 -24.65
CA ALA A 613 -9.03 8.36 -25.19
C ALA A 613 -9.03 9.49 -24.15
N ALA A 614 -10.13 9.67 -23.40
CA ALA A 614 -10.20 10.67 -22.34
C ALA A 614 -9.22 10.38 -21.20
N PHE A 615 -9.08 9.12 -20.80
CA PHE A 615 -8.12 8.70 -19.77
C PHE A 615 -6.66 8.87 -20.25
N ALA A 616 -6.34 8.43 -21.47
CA ALA A 616 -5.02 8.61 -22.06
C ALA A 616 -4.67 10.10 -22.26
N ALA A 617 -5.64 10.93 -22.67
CA ALA A 617 -5.46 12.37 -22.83
C ALA A 617 -5.15 13.06 -21.49
N ALA A 618 -5.85 12.70 -20.41
CA ALA A 618 -5.57 13.23 -19.08
C ALA A 618 -4.14 12.89 -18.60
N HIS A 619 -3.68 11.66 -18.84
CA HIS A 619 -2.31 11.24 -18.54
C HIS A 619 -1.27 12.00 -19.37
N GLN A 620 -1.52 12.17 -20.66
CA GLN A 620 -0.63 12.93 -21.55
C GLN A 620 -0.55 14.40 -21.14
N GLN A 621 -1.68 15.03 -20.86
CA GLN A 621 -1.74 16.43 -20.41
C GLN A 621 -0.99 16.62 -19.08
N ALA A 622 -1.16 15.69 -18.13
CA ALA A 622 -0.43 15.73 -16.87
C ALA A 622 1.09 15.58 -17.06
N GLU A 623 1.53 14.67 -17.94
CA GLU A 623 2.96 14.47 -18.23
C GLU A 623 3.58 15.68 -18.92
N LEU A 624 2.91 16.25 -19.92
CA LEU A 624 3.37 17.45 -20.61
C LEU A 624 3.59 18.60 -19.63
N ARG A 625 2.63 18.79 -18.71
CA ARG A 625 2.73 19.84 -17.69
C ARG A 625 3.88 19.62 -16.73
N VAL A 626 4.01 18.42 -16.16
CA VAL A 626 5.08 18.11 -15.19
C VAL A 626 6.44 18.25 -15.85
N ASN A 627 6.61 17.75 -17.08
CA ASN A 627 7.87 17.88 -17.83
C ASN A 627 8.20 19.33 -18.14
N GLN A 628 7.20 20.13 -18.54
CA GLN A 628 7.38 21.55 -18.80
C GLN A 628 7.82 22.30 -17.53
N GLN A 629 7.10 22.16 -16.42
CA GLN A 629 7.45 22.85 -15.17
C GLN A 629 8.80 22.40 -14.62
N LEU A 630 9.14 21.11 -14.73
CA LEU A 630 10.46 20.61 -14.37
C LEU A 630 11.55 21.28 -15.21
N PHE A 631 11.39 21.31 -16.53
CA PHE A 631 12.38 21.88 -17.43
C PHE A 631 12.53 23.39 -17.23
N GLU A 632 11.42 24.12 -17.07
CA GLU A 632 11.42 25.55 -16.72
C GLU A 632 12.18 25.81 -15.42
N ALA A 633 11.89 25.06 -14.36
CA ALA A 633 12.53 25.24 -13.06
C ALA A 633 14.03 24.92 -13.10
N LEU A 634 14.44 23.84 -13.78
CA LEU A 634 15.86 23.49 -13.87
C LEU A 634 16.69 24.47 -14.70
N ILE A 635 16.11 25.06 -15.75
CA ILE A 635 16.80 26.13 -16.50
C ILE A 635 16.87 27.39 -15.66
N PHE A 636 15.75 27.78 -15.04
CA PHE A 636 15.66 28.99 -14.25
C PHE A 636 16.63 28.96 -13.06
N GLU A 637 16.70 27.85 -12.33
CA GLU A 637 17.59 27.66 -11.19
C GLU A 637 19.07 27.45 -11.59
N GLY A 638 19.40 27.53 -12.88
CA GLY A 638 20.76 27.40 -13.39
C GLY A 638 21.32 25.98 -13.34
N VAL A 639 20.47 24.97 -13.14
CA VAL A 639 20.86 23.55 -13.10
C VAL A 639 21.10 23.02 -14.51
N ALA A 640 20.25 23.40 -15.47
CA ALA A 640 20.37 23.04 -16.88
C ALA A 640 20.79 24.25 -17.74
N VAL A 641 22.00 24.19 -18.32
CA VAL A 641 22.54 25.30 -19.13
C VAL A 641 22.06 25.18 -20.58
N VAL A 642 21.36 26.19 -21.08
CA VAL A 642 20.75 26.18 -22.42
C VAL A 642 21.35 27.24 -23.35
N SER A 643 21.34 26.96 -24.65
CA SER A 643 21.56 27.96 -25.70
C SER A 643 20.22 28.50 -26.19
N ARG A 644 20.15 29.80 -26.49
CA ARG A 644 18.95 30.48 -26.98
C ARG A 644 19.22 31.03 -28.38
N HIS A 645 18.25 30.90 -29.28
CA HIS A 645 18.35 31.32 -30.67
C HIS A 645 17.38 32.47 -30.97
N GLU A 646 17.62 33.21 -32.06
CA GLU A 646 16.84 34.42 -32.44
C GLU A 646 15.34 34.15 -32.68
N ASN A 647 14.96 32.89 -32.91
CA ASN A 647 13.59 32.46 -33.17
C ASN A 647 12.83 31.97 -31.91
N ASN A 648 13.29 32.32 -30.70
CA ASN A 648 12.77 31.82 -29.42
C ASN A 648 12.92 30.29 -29.22
N GLU A 649 13.77 29.64 -30.01
CA GLU A 649 14.19 28.26 -29.75
C GLU A 649 15.17 28.22 -28.58
N ILE A 650 14.91 27.31 -27.63
CA ILE A 650 15.79 26.99 -26.51
C ILE A 650 16.30 25.58 -26.72
N THR A 651 17.63 25.42 -26.70
CA THR A 651 18.30 24.13 -26.90
C THR A 651 19.20 23.76 -25.73
N LEU A 652 18.99 22.58 -25.14
CA LEU A 652 19.82 22.00 -24.10
C LEU A 652 20.64 20.84 -24.70
N LYS A 653 21.95 21.00 -24.84
CA LYS A 653 22.84 19.90 -25.24
C LYS A 653 23.15 19.04 -24.02
N VAL A 654 22.67 17.79 -24.02
CA VAL A 654 22.91 16.83 -22.93
C VAL A 654 24.20 16.04 -23.18
N SER A 655 24.45 15.65 -24.43
CA SER A 655 25.68 14.98 -24.86
C SER A 655 26.00 15.33 -26.32
N GLU A 656 27.07 14.78 -26.90
CA GLU A 656 27.38 14.95 -28.33
C GLU A 656 26.28 14.43 -29.26
N VAL A 657 25.47 13.48 -28.80
CA VAL A 657 24.42 12.85 -29.62
C VAL A 657 23.00 13.19 -29.15
N LEU A 658 22.83 13.87 -28.02
CA LEU A 658 21.51 14.12 -27.42
C LEU A 658 21.31 15.60 -27.13
N THR A 659 20.25 16.16 -27.70
CA THR A 659 19.83 17.55 -27.53
C THR A 659 18.34 17.63 -27.27
N TYR A 660 17.93 18.46 -26.31
CA TYR A 660 16.54 18.86 -26.14
C TYR A 660 16.30 20.19 -26.81
N ARG A 661 15.16 20.33 -27.49
CA ARG A 661 14.72 21.56 -28.14
C ARG A 661 13.32 21.92 -27.69
N CYS A 662 13.07 23.19 -27.44
CA CYS A 662 11.73 23.70 -27.14
C CYS A 662 11.58 25.14 -27.62
N GLN A 663 10.34 25.61 -27.64
CA GLN A 663 10.03 27.01 -27.90
C GLN A 663 9.71 27.66 -26.56
N GLY A 664 10.30 28.83 -26.29
CA GLY A 664 10.04 29.51 -25.04
C GLY A 664 10.59 30.92 -25.02
N ILE A 665 10.10 31.71 -24.07
CA ILE A 665 10.52 33.08 -23.86
C ILE A 665 10.97 33.28 -22.42
N THR A 666 11.69 34.37 -22.20
CA THR A 666 11.99 34.89 -20.86
C THR A 666 10.92 35.90 -20.53
N SER A 667 10.18 35.64 -19.47
CA SER A 667 9.15 36.53 -18.92
C SER A 667 9.82 37.75 -18.29
N ASP A 668 9.21 38.93 -18.44
CA ASP A 668 9.71 40.15 -17.78
C ASP A 668 9.60 40.03 -16.26
N SER A 669 8.70 39.18 -15.76
CA SER A 669 8.58 38.83 -14.36
C SER A 669 9.72 37.90 -13.93
N PHE A 670 10.73 38.49 -13.29
CA PHE A 670 11.87 37.79 -12.66
C PHE A 670 12.70 36.94 -13.62
N GLU A 671 12.62 37.21 -14.93
CA GLU A 671 13.35 36.47 -15.97
C GLU A 671 13.03 34.98 -16.01
N ARG A 672 11.81 34.61 -15.60
CA ARG A 672 11.37 33.22 -15.62
C ARG A 672 11.30 32.67 -17.04
N ILE A 673 11.65 31.39 -17.17
CA ILE A 673 11.50 30.67 -18.43
C ILE A 673 10.04 30.26 -18.59
N ARG A 674 9.46 30.56 -19.76
CA ARG A 674 8.10 30.20 -20.14
C ARG A 674 8.13 29.42 -21.43
N LEU A 675 7.90 28.11 -21.36
CA LEU A 675 7.85 27.26 -22.54
C LEU A 675 6.46 27.32 -23.18
N VAL A 676 6.44 27.21 -24.50
CA VAL A 676 5.21 26.98 -25.25
C VAL A 676 4.72 25.56 -24.93
N PRO A 677 3.47 25.37 -24.47
CA PRO A 677 2.95 24.07 -24.10
C PRO A 677 3.14 23.02 -25.20
N GLY A 678 3.73 21.89 -24.83
CA GLY A 678 3.98 20.78 -25.75
C GLY A 678 5.07 21.03 -26.80
N SER A 679 5.91 22.06 -26.67
CA SER A 679 7.04 22.31 -27.58
C SER A 679 8.32 21.54 -27.24
N LEU A 680 8.41 20.92 -26.04
CA LEU A 680 9.59 20.17 -25.61
C LEU A 680 9.76 18.87 -26.40
N MET A 681 10.84 18.80 -27.16
CA MET A 681 11.23 17.68 -28.00
C MET A 681 12.64 17.21 -27.64
N ARG A 682 12.84 15.89 -27.66
CA ARG A 682 14.11 15.21 -27.52
C ARG A 682 14.63 14.86 -28.92
N GLU A 683 15.86 15.25 -29.25
CA GLU A 683 16.55 14.97 -30.51
C GLU A 683 17.81 14.14 -30.23
N GLU A 684 17.88 12.94 -30.80
CA GLU A 684 19.00 12.01 -30.62
C GLU A 684 19.60 11.60 -31.97
N GLN A 685 20.92 11.65 -32.08
CA GLN A 685 21.67 11.24 -33.27
C GLN A 685 22.12 9.79 -33.14
N ILE A 686 21.50 8.89 -33.90
CA ILE A 686 21.85 7.46 -33.95
C ILE A 686 22.31 7.13 -35.37
N THR A 687 23.55 6.68 -35.53
CA THR A 687 24.08 6.16 -36.82
C THR A 687 23.86 7.10 -38.04
N GLY A 688 23.93 8.42 -37.85
CA GLY A 688 23.72 9.41 -38.91
C GLY A 688 22.26 9.78 -39.21
N GLN A 689 21.28 9.31 -38.42
CA GLN A 689 19.88 9.74 -38.47
C GLN A 689 19.48 10.47 -37.18
N ASN A 690 18.78 11.60 -37.31
CA ASN A 690 18.22 12.33 -36.15
C ASN A 690 16.83 11.78 -35.83
N ARG A 691 16.65 11.24 -34.63
CA ARG A 691 15.36 10.82 -34.09
C ARG A 691 14.80 11.93 -33.21
N ILE A 692 13.64 12.46 -33.57
CA ILE A 692 12.94 13.51 -32.82
C ILE A 692 11.68 12.91 -32.17
N SER A 693 11.54 13.03 -30.86
CA SER A 693 10.40 12.51 -30.10
C SER A 693 10.00 13.42 -28.95
N ARG A 694 8.81 13.23 -28.38
CA ARG A 694 8.42 13.86 -27.11
C ARG A 694 8.97 13.01 -25.96
N PRO A 695 9.64 13.59 -24.97
CA PRO A 695 10.16 12.84 -23.83
C PRO A 695 9.02 12.44 -22.88
N SER A 696 9.03 11.20 -22.40
CA SER A 696 8.29 10.84 -21.19
C SER A 696 8.98 11.43 -19.95
N LEU A 697 8.29 11.50 -18.81
CA LEU A 697 8.91 11.96 -17.57
C LEU A 697 10.14 11.12 -17.20
N GLN A 698 10.03 9.79 -17.33
CA GLN A 698 11.14 8.87 -17.08
C GLN A 698 12.34 9.16 -17.99
N GLN A 699 12.10 9.39 -19.28
CA GLN A 699 13.18 9.68 -20.23
C GLN A 699 13.84 11.01 -19.89
N LEU A 700 13.06 12.04 -19.59
CA LEU A 700 13.56 13.36 -19.21
C LEU A 700 14.41 13.29 -17.94
N MET A 701 13.93 12.59 -16.90
CA MET A 701 14.68 12.41 -15.65
C MET A 701 15.98 11.64 -15.85
N THR A 702 15.99 10.65 -16.76
CA THR A 702 17.17 9.86 -17.08
C THR A 702 18.21 10.68 -17.83
N ASP A 703 17.78 11.40 -18.87
CA ASP A 703 18.66 12.20 -19.71
C ASP A 703 19.26 13.39 -18.95
N LEU A 704 18.51 13.98 -18.00
CA LEU A 704 19.00 15.11 -17.21
C LEU A 704 19.92 14.68 -16.06
N ALA A 705 19.86 13.43 -15.60
CA ALA A 705 20.64 12.96 -14.45
C ALA A 705 22.15 13.26 -14.55
N PRO A 706 22.83 13.12 -15.71
CA PRO A 706 24.27 13.45 -15.83
C PRO A 706 24.58 14.94 -15.72
N LEU A 707 23.60 15.81 -15.98
CA LEU A 707 23.77 17.28 -15.91
C LEU A 707 23.57 17.81 -14.48
N VAL A 708 22.83 17.07 -13.66
CA VAL A 708 22.42 17.49 -12.32
C VAL A 708 23.44 17.02 -11.29
N LYS A 709 23.92 17.94 -10.44
CA LYS A 709 24.80 17.62 -9.31
C LYS A 709 24.01 17.10 -8.11
N ALA A 710 23.44 15.89 -8.21
CA ALA A 710 22.63 15.28 -7.16
C ALA A 710 23.19 13.94 -6.68
N GLU A 711 22.90 13.57 -5.43
CA GLU A 711 23.04 12.18 -4.99
C GLU A 711 22.01 11.31 -5.74
N PRO A 712 22.39 10.14 -6.29
CA PRO A 712 21.47 9.31 -7.07
C PRO A 712 20.16 8.98 -6.35
N GLN A 713 20.24 8.71 -5.04
CA GLN A 713 19.05 8.42 -4.23
C GLN A 713 18.11 9.63 -4.13
N LYS A 714 18.63 10.84 -4.00
CA LYS A 714 17.82 12.07 -3.91
C LYS A 714 17.17 12.43 -5.25
N TRP A 715 17.90 12.23 -6.35
CA TRP A 715 17.34 12.38 -7.70
C TRP A 715 16.22 11.36 -7.96
N GLN A 716 16.39 10.10 -7.53
CA GLN A 716 15.35 9.08 -7.64
C GLN A 716 14.13 9.41 -6.76
N GLN A 717 14.33 9.85 -5.51
CA GLN A 717 13.22 10.29 -4.66
C GLN A 717 12.43 11.41 -5.34
N PHE A 718 13.10 12.41 -5.91
CA PHE A 718 12.45 13.48 -6.65
C PHE A 718 11.68 12.97 -7.87
N HIS A 719 12.24 11.99 -8.61
CA HIS A 719 11.53 11.32 -9.70
C HIS A 719 10.26 10.61 -9.22
N ASP A 720 10.28 9.94 -8.07
CA ASP A 720 9.10 9.31 -7.48
C ASP A 720 8.03 10.37 -7.13
N GLU A 721 8.43 11.52 -6.59
CA GLU A 721 7.50 12.64 -6.31
C GLU A 721 6.83 13.20 -7.57
N LEU A 722 7.61 13.35 -8.65
CA LEU A 722 7.10 13.82 -9.93
C LEU A 722 6.18 12.79 -10.59
N THR A 723 6.49 11.50 -10.46
CA THR A 723 5.65 10.41 -10.95
C THR A 723 4.30 10.40 -10.24
N LEU A 724 4.30 10.51 -8.91
CA LEU A 724 3.05 10.61 -8.15
C LEU A 724 2.27 11.88 -8.47
N THR A 725 2.96 13.01 -8.68
CA THR A 725 2.33 14.26 -9.14
C THR A 725 1.64 14.07 -10.49
N ARG A 726 2.32 13.46 -11.46
CA ARG A 726 1.79 13.17 -12.80
C ARG A 726 0.53 12.31 -12.72
N VAL A 727 0.54 11.21 -11.97
CA VAL A 727 -0.59 10.28 -11.88
C VAL A 727 -1.78 10.90 -11.15
N LYS A 728 -1.56 11.58 -10.01
CA LYS A 728 -2.65 12.22 -9.24
C LYS A 728 -3.23 13.43 -9.96
N HIS A 729 -2.41 14.14 -10.73
CA HIS A 729 -2.91 15.21 -11.60
C HIS A 729 -3.74 14.65 -12.75
N ALA A 730 -3.31 13.55 -13.38
CA ALA A 730 -4.10 12.86 -14.42
C ALA A 730 -5.47 12.41 -13.88
N GLN A 731 -5.53 11.84 -12.67
CA GLN A 731 -6.80 11.48 -12.01
C GLN A 731 -7.71 12.70 -11.83
N THR A 732 -7.13 13.85 -11.46
CA THR A 732 -7.88 15.12 -11.31
C THR A 732 -8.44 15.61 -12.65
N LEU A 733 -7.62 15.59 -13.72
CA LEU A 733 -8.01 16.03 -15.05
C LEU A 733 -9.07 15.14 -15.68
N HIS A 734 -9.06 13.84 -15.36
CA HIS A 734 -10.06 12.90 -15.84
C HIS A 734 -11.44 13.11 -15.20
N GLN A 735 -11.51 13.72 -14.02
CA GLN A 735 -12.72 13.87 -13.22
C GLN A 735 -13.02 15.32 -12.87
N LEU A 736 -12.91 16.22 -13.86
CA LEU A 736 -13.25 17.63 -13.64
C LEU A 736 -14.75 17.78 -13.27
N PRO A 737 -15.08 18.72 -12.36
CA PRO A 737 -16.47 18.97 -12.02
C PRO A 737 -17.26 19.48 -13.22
N ALA A 738 -18.50 18.99 -13.35
CA ALA A 738 -19.41 19.44 -14.40
C ALA A 738 -19.79 20.92 -14.25
N LYS A 739 -19.88 21.41 -13.01
CA LYS A 739 -20.17 22.82 -12.71
C LYS A 739 -18.88 23.65 -12.85
N PRO A 740 -18.91 24.81 -13.54
CA PRO A 740 -17.77 25.73 -13.60
C PRO A 740 -17.36 26.28 -12.22
N LEU A 741 -16.06 26.49 -12.00
CA LEU A 741 -15.51 27.00 -10.74
C LEU A 741 -16.06 28.40 -10.38
N ARG A 742 -16.23 29.26 -11.39
CA ARG A 742 -16.75 30.63 -11.23
C ARG A 742 -18.14 30.70 -10.58
N ASP A 743 -18.90 29.61 -10.65
CA ASP A 743 -20.28 29.54 -10.14
C ASP A 743 -20.39 28.82 -8.79
N MET A 744 -19.28 28.36 -8.22
CA MET A 744 -19.24 27.64 -6.93
C MET A 744 -19.11 28.60 -5.74
N SER A 745 -19.45 28.14 -4.53
CA SER A 745 -19.14 28.88 -3.29
C SER A 745 -17.64 28.84 -2.98
N TYR A 746 -17.19 29.70 -2.07
CA TYR A 746 -15.80 29.76 -1.62
C TYR A 746 -15.20 28.39 -1.27
N GLU A 747 -15.88 27.58 -0.46
CA GLU A 747 -15.37 26.30 0.04
C GLU A 747 -15.12 25.31 -1.09
N PHE A 748 -16.02 25.33 -2.09
CA PHE A 748 -15.90 24.48 -3.27
C PHE A 748 -14.90 25.07 -4.27
N GLN A 749 -14.77 26.39 -4.39
CA GLN A 749 -13.68 27.00 -5.17
C GLN A 749 -12.32 26.59 -4.58
N GLU A 750 -12.14 26.74 -3.27
CA GLU A 750 -10.92 26.34 -2.56
C GLU A 750 -10.66 24.84 -2.67
N ALA A 751 -11.68 23.98 -2.64
CA ALA A 751 -11.49 22.55 -2.82
C ALA A 751 -11.19 22.15 -4.28
N ARG A 752 -11.80 22.80 -5.28
CA ARG A 752 -11.81 22.31 -6.68
C ARG A 752 -10.79 22.97 -7.60
N VAL A 753 -10.15 24.07 -7.18
CA VAL A 753 -8.99 24.62 -7.89
C VAL A 753 -7.92 23.53 -8.03
N ASN A 754 -7.43 23.31 -9.26
CA ASN A 754 -6.59 22.16 -9.58
C ASN A 754 -5.23 22.51 -10.20
N ASN A 755 -4.95 23.80 -10.42
CA ASN A 755 -3.66 24.28 -10.88
C ASN A 755 -2.56 23.97 -9.85
N GLY A 756 -2.81 24.02 -8.54
CA GLY A 756 -1.77 23.78 -7.54
C GLY A 756 -0.62 24.80 -7.68
N HIS A 757 0.60 24.42 -7.28
CA HIS A 757 1.76 25.31 -7.39
C HIS A 757 2.20 25.50 -8.86
N LEU A 758 2.27 26.75 -9.33
CA LEU A 758 2.55 27.07 -10.74
C LEU A 758 4.05 27.04 -11.10
N TYR A 759 4.94 27.24 -10.12
CA TYR A 759 6.39 27.02 -10.28
C TYR A 759 6.86 25.60 -9.93
N HIS A 760 6.52 25.06 -8.76
CA HIS A 760 7.05 23.78 -8.26
C HIS A 760 6.62 22.58 -9.13
N PRO A 761 7.54 21.72 -9.62
CA PRO A 761 7.18 20.63 -10.53
C PRO A 761 6.46 19.45 -9.84
N SER A 762 6.77 19.13 -8.58
CA SER A 762 6.03 18.12 -7.77
C SER A 762 4.86 18.71 -6.95
N PHE A 763 4.05 19.57 -7.56
CA PHE A 763 2.95 20.30 -6.91
C PHE A 763 1.80 19.42 -6.34
N LYS A 764 1.76 18.11 -6.64
CA LYS A 764 0.67 17.19 -6.22
C LYS A 764 1.19 15.79 -5.86
N SER A 765 2.37 15.69 -5.26
CA SER A 765 3.02 14.40 -4.98
C SER A 765 2.24 13.53 -3.98
N ARG A 766 1.70 14.13 -2.91
CA ARG A 766 0.86 13.48 -1.88
C ARG A 766 1.39 12.10 -1.44
N ILE A 767 2.69 11.98 -1.21
CA ILE A 767 3.36 10.72 -0.85
C ILE A 767 2.75 10.20 0.45
N GLY A 768 2.16 9.02 0.38
CA GLY A 768 1.33 8.44 1.44
C GLY A 768 -0.08 8.09 0.97
N PHE A 769 -0.62 8.82 -0.02
CA PHE A 769 -1.89 8.46 -0.67
C PHE A 769 -1.67 7.53 -1.88
N ASP A 770 -2.44 6.44 -1.91
CA ASP A 770 -2.77 5.76 -3.17
C ASP A 770 -3.87 6.54 -3.95
N LEU A 771 -4.33 6.02 -5.10
CA LEU A 771 -5.33 6.71 -5.93
C LEU A 771 -6.75 6.68 -5.33
N ALA A 772 -7.10 5.67 -4.55
CA ALA A 772 -8.40 5.60 -3.87
C ALA A 772 -8.44 6.59 -2.69
N GLU A 773 -7.35 6.68 -1.94
CA GLU A 773 -7.16 7.69 -0.89
C GLU A 773 -7.11 9.10 -1.48
N ASN A 774 -6.48 9.28 -2.64
CA ASN A 774 -6.51 10.56 -3.35
C ASN A 774 -7.91 10.93 -3.85
N GLN A 775 -8.73 9.96 -4.26
CA GLN A 775 -10.14 10.17 -4.60
C GLN A 775 -10.95 10.64 -3.39
N LEU A 776 -10.72 10.02 -2.23
CA LEU A 776 -11.51 10.28 -1.02
C LEU A 776 -11.09 11.56 -0.31
N TYR A 777 -9.79 11.82 -0.21
CA TYR A 777 -9.22 12.88 0.62
C TYR A 777 -8.57 14.02 -0.17
N GLY A 778 -8.29 13.82 -1.46
CA GLY A 778 -7.77 14.88 -2.33
C GLY A 778 -8.81 15.99 -2.50
N PRO A 779 -8.46 17.27 -2.30
CA PRO A 779 -9.43 18.37 -2.31
C PRO A 779 -10.24 18.46 -3.60
N GLU A 780 -9.63 18.16 -4.75
CA GLU A 780 -10.27 18.33 -6.06
C GLU A 780 -11.34 17.26 -6.34
N LEU A 781 -11.22 16.09 -5.69
CA LEU A 781 -12.02 14.90 -5.95
C LEU A 781 -12.99 14.59 -4.80
N SER A 782 -12.63 14.94 -3.57
CA SER A 782 -13.34 14.58 -2.36
C SER A 782 -14.76 15.14 -2.32
N GLN A 783 -15.72 14.30 -1.93
CA GLN A 783 -17.10 14.69 -1.65
C GLN A 783 -17.33 15.09 -0.17
N GLY A 784 -16.24 15.31 0.57
CA GLY A 784 -16.22 15.56 2.01
C GLY A 784 -16.41 14.29 2.85
N TYR A 785 -15.96 14.33 4.10
CA TYR A 785 -15.95 13.18 5.01
C TYR A 785 -16.03 13.64 6.48
N HIS A 786 -16.39 12.71 7.37
CA HIS A 786 -16.32 12.92 8.82
C HIS A 786 -14.91 12.62 9.33
N VAL A 787 -14.47 13.39 10.33
CA VAL A 787 -13.21 13.14 11.04
C VAL A 787 -13.41 12.15 12.18
N ILE A 788 -12.32 11.60 12.71
CA ILE A 788 -12.36 10.76 13.91
C ILE A 788 -12.10 11.65 15.11
N TRP A 789 -12.97 11.61 16.11
CA TRP A 789 -12.79 12.35 17.35
C TRP A 789 -12.20 11.46 18.43
N LEU A 790 -11.23 11.99 19.16
CA LEU A 790 -10.59 11.36 20.30
C LEU A 790 -10.81 12.20 21.56
N ALA A 791 -10.95 11.56 22.71
CA ALA A 791 -10.71 12.18 24.01
C ALA A 791 -9.29 11.78 24.45
N VAL A 792 -8.44 12.76 24.73
CA VAL A 792 -7.03 12.56 25.08
C VAL A 792 -6.76 13.13 26.46
N HIS A 793 -6.09 12.35 27.31
CA HIS A 793 -5.79 12.75 28.68
C HIS A 793 -4.87 13.99 28.70
N GLN A 794 -5.19 14.94 29.58
CA GLN A 794 -4.55 16.26 29.63
C GLN A 794 -3.03 16.20 29.82
N ASP A 795 -2.51 15.16 30.49
CA ASP A 795 -1.06 14.99 30.74
C ASP A 795 -0.24 14.85 29.45
N TYR A 796 -0.85 14.44 28.34
CA TYR A 796 -0.20 14.30 27.04
C TYR A 796 -0.49 15.47 26.11
N VAL A 797 -1.35 16.41 26.53
CA VAL A 797 -1.88 17.47 25.69
C VAL A 797 -1.16 18.78 25.96
N HIS A 798 -0.75 19.45 24.89
CA HIS A 798 -0.43 20.87 24.89
C HIS A 798 -1.53 21.61 24.14
N ALA A 799 -2.27 22.45 24.85
CA ALA A 799 -3.31 23.29 24.27
C ALA A 799 -2.89 24.76 24.31
N CYS A 800 -3.15 25.49 23.24
CA CYS A 800 -3.02 26.93 23.15
C CYS A 800 -4.34 27.50 22.64
N VAL A 801 -4.89 28.50 23.32
CA VAL A 801 -6.20 29.06 23.03
C VAL A 801 -6.08 30.58 23.04
N GLY A 802 -6.60 31.22 21.99
CA GLY A 802 -6.58 32.68 21.85
C GLY A 802 -7.49 33.37 22.85
N ASN A 803 -7.28 34.66 23.06
CA ASN A 803 -7.92 35.42 24.14
C ASN A 803 -9.44 35.58 23.97
N SER A 804 -9.96 35.39 22.75
CA SER A 804 -11.38 35.59 22.42
C SER A 804 -12.23 34.32 22.43
N THR A 805 -11.67 33.16 22.81
CA THR A 805 -12.41 31.88 22.80
C THR A 805 -12.02 30.97 23.96
N SER A 806 -12.76 29.87 24.14
CA SER A 806 -12.38 28.76 25.03
C SER A 806 -12.51 27.42 24.30
N LEU A 807 -11.92 26.34 24.83
CA LEU A 807 -12.07 25.01 24.23
C LEU A 807 -13.53 24.54 24.27
N GLU A 808 -14.27 24.87 25.32
CA GLU A 808 -15.70 24.54 25.44
C GLU A 808 -16.51 25.24 24.33
N GLN A 809 -16.19 26.50 24.03
CA GLN A 809 -16.81 27.21 22.92
C GLN A 809 -16.47 26.58 21.57
N ILE A 810 -15.21 26.17 21.37
CA ILE A 810 -14.78 25.46 20.15
C ILE A 810 -15.51 24.12 20.00
N TYR A 811 -15.61 23.32 21.06
CA TYR A 811 -16.34 22.05 21.01
C TYR A 811 -17.82 22.25 20.71
N GLY A 812 -18.44 23.31 21.24
CA GLY A 812 -19.81 23.70 20.91
C GLY A 812 -20.04 24.10 19.44
N GLN A 813 -18.99 24.41 18.68
CA GLN A 813 -19.10 24.65 17.22
C GLN A 813 -19.23 23.34 16.42
N HIS A 814 -18.82 22.21 17.01
CA HIS A 814 -18.78 20.92 16.32
C HIS A 814 -19.83 19.94 16.82
N PHE A 815 -20.29 20.10 18.06
CA PHE A 815 -21.19 19.15 18.68
C PHE A 815 -22.42 19.84 19.23
N THR A 816 -23.57 19.21 19.00
CA THR A 816 -24.81 19.56 19.68
C THR A 816 -24.69 19.24 21.18
N PRO A 817 -25.52 19.89 22.05
CA PRO A 817 -25.55 19.54 23.47
C PRO A 817 -25.81 18.06 23.75
N GLN A 818 -26.58 17.39 22.89
CA GLN A 818 -26.86 15.96 22.99
C GLN A 818 -25.61 15.11 22.66
N GLU A 819 -24.86 15.49 21.64
CA GLU A 819 -23.60 14.80 21.30
C GLU A 819 -22.55 15.00 22.38
N LEU A 820 -22.43 16.21 22.96
CA LEU A 820 -21.55 16.47 24.10
C LEU A 820 -21.90 15.60 25.30
N GLN A 821 -23.19 15.42 25.60
CA GLN A 821 -23.63 14.50 26.65
C GLN A 821 -23.26 13.04 26.33
N ALA A 822 -23.41 12.61 25.06
CA ALA A 822 -23.02 11.27 24.63
C ALA A 822 -21.50 11.04 24.69
N ILE A 823 -20.69 12.07 24.41
CA ILE A 823 -19.24 12.04 24.61
C ILE A 823 -18.92 11.87 26.09
N ASN A 824 -19.56 12.65 26.97
CA ASN A 824 -19.35 12.54 28.41
C ASN A 824 -19.64 11.12 28.91
N SER A 825 -20.78 10.54 28.53
CA SER A 825 -21.12 9.15 28.91
C SER A 825 -20.10 8.13 28.37
N GLN A 826 -19.59 8.30 27.15
CA GLN A 826 -18.56 7.40 26.59
C GLN A 826 -17.22 7.49 27.35
N VAL A 827 -16.84 8.68 27.81
CA VAL A 827 -15.62 8.88 28.61
C VAL A 827 -15.78 8.27 30.00
N GLU A 828 -16.94 8.45 30.63
CA GLU A 828 -17.29 7.84 31.92
C GLU A 828 -17.31 6.30 31.83
N ASP A 829 -17.90 5.73 30.78
CA ASP A 829 -17.95 4.29 30.52
C ASP A 829 -16.54 3.68 30.33
N ALA A 830 -15.59 4.48 29.86
CA ALA A 830 -14.18 4.10 29.74
C ALA A 830 -13.40 4.25 31.06
N GLY A 831 -14.05 4.63 32.16
CA GLY A 831 -13.44 4.81 33.47
C GLY A 831 -12.64 6.11 33.64
N ALA A 832 -12.90 7.11 32.79
CA ALA A 832 -12.24 8.41 32.82
C ALA A 832 -13.24 9.55 33.09
N ASP A 833 -12.71 10.73 33.40
CA ASP A 833 -13.47 11.96 33.61
C ASP A 833 -13.21 12.93 32.45
N LEU A 834 -14.28 13.45 31.85
CA LEU A 834 -14.18 14.41 30.75
C LEU A 834 -13.44 15.69 31.16
N GLU A 835 -13.49 16.09 32.44
CA GLU A 835 -12.74 17.26 32.94
C GLU A 835 -11.22 17.10 32.74
N ASN A 836 -10.71 15.86 32.81
CA ASN A 836 -9.29 15.52 32.64
C ASN A 836 -8.92 15.17 31.19
N MET A 837 -9.87 15.27 30.27
CA MET A 837 -9.71 14.91 28.86
C MET A 837 -9.87 16.13 27.96
N ARG A 838 -9.27 16.09 26.77
CA ARG A 838 -9.44 17.09 25.72
C ARG A 838 -9.88 16.41 24.43
N LEU A 839 -10.86 17.02 23.75
CA LEU A 839 -11.38 16.50 22.49
C LEU A 839 -10.47 16.95 21.34
N LEU A 840 -10.08 15.99 20.49
CA LEU A 840 -9.16 16.21 19.38
C LEU A 840 -9.69 15.52 18.11
N PRO A 841 -9.93 16.27 17.02
CA PRO A 841 -10.25 15.66 15.73
C PRO A 841 -8.97 15.15 15.06
N VAL A 842 -9.10 14.03 14.35
CA VAL A 842 -8.02 13.34 13.65
C VAL A 842 -8.50 12.96 12.26
N HIS A 843 -7.64 13.20 11.28
CA HIS A 843 -7.94 12.84 9.90
C HIS A 843 -8.09 11.30 9.79
N PRO A 844 -9.12 10.76 9.11
CA PRO A 844 -9.32 9.31 9.04
C PRO A 844 -8.09 8.55 8.50
N TRP A 845 -7.46 9.03 7.43
CA TRP A 845 -6.19 8.46 6.93
C TRP A 845 -5.09 8.42 8.02
N GLN A 846 -4.92 9.51 8.78
CA GLN A 846 -3.92 9.60 9.85
C GLN A 846 -4.21 8.59 10.97
N TRP A 847 -5.48 8.40 11.32
CA TRP A 847 -5.89 7.37 12.27
C TRP A 847 -5.44 5.98 11.82
N HIS A 848 -5.82 5.57 10.60
CA HIS A 848 -5.58 4.21 10.11
C HIS A 848 -4.10 3.91 9.86
N LYS A 849 -3.33 4.90 9.37
CA LYS A 849 -1.93 4.69 8.99
C LYS A 849 -0.95 4.92 10.15
N ILE A 850 -1.31 5.78 11.11
CA ILE A 850 -0.39 6.20 12.16
C ILE A 850 -0.97 5.96 13.56
N ILE A 851 -2.10 6.57 13.90
CA ILE A 851 -2.55 6.59 15.30
C ILE A 851 -2.91 5.19 15.81
N SER A 852 -3.67 4.40 15.03
CA SER A 852 -4.08 3.05 15.44
C SER A 852 -2.93 2.04 15.47
N LEU A 853 -1.74 2.38 14.98
CA LEU A 853 -0.58 1.50 15.00
C LEU A 853 0.42 1.92 16.08
N TYR A 854 0.75 3.21 16.13
CA TYR A 854 1.85 3.72 16.94
C TYR A 854 1.42 4.31 18.28
N TYR A 855 0.13 4.48 18.56
CA TYR A 855 -0.38 5.01 19.85
C TYR A 855 -1.09 3.93 20.69
N GLN A 856 -0.81 2.64 20.43
CA GLN A 856 -1.47 1.50 21.07
C GLN A 856 -1.36 1.51 22.61
N ASP A 857 -0.23 1.94 23.16
CA ASP A 857 -0.05 2.01 24.62
C ASP A 857 -1.02 3.01 25.26
N LEU A 858 -1.20 4.19 24.65
CA LEU A 858 -2.13 5.21 25.13
C LEU A 858 -3.60 4.83 24.88
N LEU A 859 -3.88 4.10 23.78
CA LEU A 859 -5.20 3.57 23.49
C LEU A 859 -5.61 2.47 24.49
N THR A 860 -4.71 1.54 24.79
CA THR A 860 -4.99 0.40 25.68
C THR A 860 -5.10 0.82 27.14
N SER A 861 -4.34 1.85 27.54
CA SER A 861 -4.39 2.40 28.90
C SER A 861 -5.56 3.38 29.15
N GLY A 862 -6.37 3.68 28.13
CA GLY A 862 -7.48 4.63 28.24
C GLY A 862 -7.06 6.10 28.26
N MET A 863 -5.77 6.41 28.00
CA MET A 863 -5.26 7.78 27.90
C MET A 863 -5.65 8.45 26.58
N ILE A 864 -5.96 7.65 25.55
CA ILE A 864 -6.64 8.08 24.33
C ILE A 864 -7.87 7.20 24.15
N ILE A 865 -9.03 7.82 24.08
CA ILE A 865 -10.31 7.15 23.87
C ILE A 865 -10.84 7.58 22.50
N LYS A 866 -11.07 6.62 21.61
CA LYS A 866 -11.74 6.88 20.33
C LYS A 866 -13.24 7.05 20.58
N LEU A 867 -13.79 8.18 20.16
CA LEU A 867 -15.21 8.49 20.36
C LEU A 867 -16.04 7.97 19.17
N ALA A 868 -17.26 7.53 19.46
CA ALA A 868 -18.23 7.04 18.47
C ALA A 868 -19.08 8.16 17.83
N VAL A 869 -18.82 9.42 18.17
CA VAL A 869 -19.50 10.58 17.57
C VAL A 869 -18.87 10.95 16.24
N SER A 870 -19.71 11.21 15.23
CA SER A 870 -19.25 11.57 13.89
C SER A 870 -18.90 13.06 13.78
N GLY A 871 -19.58 13.93 14.54
CA GLY A 871 -19.49 15.38 14.39
C GLY A 871 -19.84 15.84 12.96
N PRO A 872 -19.41 17.05 12.55
CA PRO A 872 -19.76 17.61 11.26
C PRO A 872 -19.12 16.88 10.09
N LYS A 873 -19.70 17.02 8.91
CA LYS A 873 -19.01 16.65 7.66
C LYS A 873 -18.06 17.77 7.25
N TYR A 874 -16.85 17.42 6.81
CA TYR A 874 -15.85 18.40 6.39
C TYR A 874 -15.40 18.22 4.94
N LEU A 875 -15.06 19.34 4.29
CA LEU A 875 -14.51 19.38 2.94
C LEU A 875 -13.02 19.73 2.97
N PRO A 876 -12.11 18.86 2.48
CA PRO A 876 -10.69 19.20 2.39
C PRO A 876 -10.44 20.37 1.44
N GLN A 877 -9.64 21.34 1.91
CA GLN A 877 -9.21 22.52 1.18
C GLN A 877 -7.85 22.26 0.48
N GLN A 878 -7.29 23.22 -0.26
CA GLN A 878 -6.05 23.04 -1.05
C GLN A 878 -4.86 22.44 -0.29
N SER A 879 -4.77 22.68 1.02
CA SER A 879 -3.72 22.13 1.89
C SER A 879 -3.87 20.64 2.19
N ILE A 880 -4.99 20.02 1.76
CA ILE A 880 -5.46 18.65 2.04
C ILE A 880 -5.89 18.49 3.50
N ARG A 881 -5.05 18.95 4.44
CA ARG A 881 -5.22 18.78 5.88
C ARG A 881 -6.06 19.85 6.57
N THR A 882 -6.36 20.95 5.90
CA THR A 882 -7.32 21.97 6.38
C THR A 882 -8.69 21.62 5.83
N LEU A 883 -9.68 21.48 6.70
CA LEU A 883 -11.02 21.04 6.35
C LEU A 883 -12.04 22.09 6.77
N SER A 884 -12.89 22.52 5.82
CA SER A 884 -13.98 23.44 6.07
C SER A 884 -15.23 22.68 6.54
N ASN A 885 -15.93 23.23 7.53
CA ASN A 885 -17.18 22.65 8.02
C ASN A 885 -18.27 22.79 6.95
N MET A 886 -18.85 21.67 6.51
CA MET A 886 -19.89 21.66 5.47
C MET A 886 -21.29 21.87 6.05
N ASP A 887 -21.50 21.59 7.33
CA ASP A 887 -22.80 21.68 7.97
C ASP A 887 -23.11 23.13 8.35
N ASP A 888 -22.09 23.89 8.75
CA ASP A 888 -22.17 25.35 8.94
C ASP A 888 -20.85 26.03 8.53
N VAL A 889 -20.89 26.71 7.39
CA VAL A 889 -19.73 27.41 6.79
C VAL A 889 -19.21 28.56 7.65
N LYS A 890 -19.98 29.04 8.64
CA LYS A 890 -19.53 30.11 9.56
C LYS A 890 -18.63 29.60 10.67
N GLN A 891 -18.61 28.29 10.92
CA GLN A 891 -17.80 27.69 11.98
C GLN A 891 -16.33 27.60 11.60
N ALA A 892 -15.46 27.44 12.61
CA ALA A 892 -14.03 27.30 12.39
C ALA A 892 -13.70 26.08 11.51
N SER A 893 -12.76 26.28 10.59
CA SER A 893 -12.10 25.19 9.88
C SER A 893 -11.09 24.49 10.79
N ILE A 894 -10.80 23.22 10.52
CA ILE A 894 -9.84 22.41 11.28
C ILE A 894 -8.63 22.08 10.41
N LYS A 895 -7.42 22.32 10.91
CA LYS A 895 -6.16 21.91 10.29
C LYS A 895 -5.57 20.74 11.08
N LEU A 896 -5.42 19.59 10.43
CA LEU A 896 -5.07 18.32 11.09
C LEU A 896 -3.63 17.91 10.80
N ALA A 897 -3.00 17.20 11.74
CA ALA A 897 -1.73 16.53 11.48
C ALA A 897 -1.90 15.39 10.46
N MET A 898 -0.98 15.29 9.50
CA MET A 898 -0.93 14.18 8.53
C MET A 898 0.52 13.79 8.22
N ASN A 899 0.89 12.53 8.42
CA ASN A 899 2.21 11.98 8.04
C ASN A 899 2.31 11.73 6.53
N LEU A 900 2.06 12.77 5.74
CA LEU A 900 2.09 12.77 4.29
C LEU A 900 3.05 13.85 3.80
N VAL A 901 3.73 13.61 2.68
CA VAL A 901 4.59 14.62 2.04
C VAL A 901 3.89 15.14 0.79
N ASN A 902 3.69 16.45 0.68
CA ASN A 902 3.12 17.07 -0.52
C ASN A 902 3.87 18.33 -0.87
N THR A 903 4.16 18.57 -2.16
CA THR A 903 5.07 19.64 -2.58
C THR A 903 6.34 19.59 -1.73
N SER A 904 6.84 18.36 -1.57
CA SER A 904 8.13 18.10 -0.95
C SER A 904 8.31 18.47 0.52
N THR A 905 7.21 18.88 1.18
CA THR A 905 7.17 19.29 2.59
C THR A 905 6.27 18.33 3.37
N SER A 906 6.71 17.95 4.57
CA SER A 906 5.92 17.12 5.49
C SER A 906 4.69 17.87 5.97
N ARG A 907 3.54 17.17 6.06
CA ARG A 907 2.27 17.72 6.50
C ARG A 907 1.92 17.37 7.95
N VAL A 908 2.93 17.00 8.74
CA VAL A 908 2.85 16.96 10.21
C VAL A 908 2.69 18.37 10.79
N LEU A 909 2.18 18.47 12.01
CA LEU A 909 2.10 19.74 12.74
C LEU A 909 3.08 19.68 13.91
N ALA A 910 4.23 20.35 13.77
CA ALA A 910 5.28 20.29 14.77
C ALA A 910 4.80 20.88 16.11
N PRO A 911 5.18 20.29 17.26
CA PRO A 911 4.68 20.75 18.56
C PRO A 911 4.87 22.25 18.85
N HIS A 912 6.03 22.82 18.49
CA HIS A 912 6.32 24.23 18.70
C HIS A 912 5.45 25.16 17.84
N THR A 913 5.14 24.79 16.59
CA THR A 913 4.25 25.60 15.74
C THR A 913 2.81 25.55 16.23
N VAL A 914 2.34 24.39 16.71
CA VAL A 914 1.02 24.23 17.33
C VAL A 914 0.89 25.11 18.59
N GLN A 915 1.93 25.16 19.44
CA GLN A 915 1.94 26.00 20.63
C GLN A 915 1.89 27.50 20.31
N ASN A 916 2.51 27.91 19.21
CA ASN A 916 2.59 29.33 18.82
C ASN A 916 1.35 29.83 18.04
N ALA A 917 0.51 28.94 17.52
CA ALA A 917 -0.54 29.26 16.54
C ALA A 917 -1.49 30.39 16.98
N ALA A 918 -2.07 30.28 18.18
CA ALA A 918 -3.03 31.26 18.66
C ALA A 918 -2.36 32.59 19.07
N ALA A 919 -1.20 32.52 19.72
CA ALA A 919 -0.45 33.70 20.14
C ALA A 919 0.00 34.57 18.94
N ILE A 920 0.53 33.94 17.88
CA ILE A 920 0.91 34.63 16.65
C ILE A 920 -0.32 35.26 15.98
N SER A 921 -1.43 34.50 15.89
CA SER A 921 -2.65 34.99 15.23
C SER A 921 -3.29 36.18 15.96
N ASP A 922 -3.36 36.13 17.30
CA ASP A 922 -3.87 37.23 18.10
C ASP A 922 -2.96 38.47 17.98
N TRP A 923 -1.64 38.27 18.01
CA TRP A 923 -0.68 39.36 17.82
C TRP A 923 -0.86 40.06 16.47
N LEU A 924 -0.90 39.31 15.37
CA LEU A 924 -1.09 39.88 14.02
C LEU A 924 -2.44 40.58 13.88
N TRP A 925 -3.52 39.98 14.44
CA TRP A 925 -4.83 40.60 14.43
C TRP A 925 -4.84 41.94 15.16
N GLN A 926 -4.23 42.00 16.36
CA GLN A 926 -4.15 43.25 17.13
C GLN A 926 -3.30 44.31 16.41
N LEU A 927 -2.21 43.92 15.73
CA LEU A 927 -1.40 44.86 14.94
C LEU A 927 -2.23 45.52 13.84
N VAL A 928 -3.09 44.75 13.18
CA VAL A 928 -3.99 45.24 12.13
C VAL A 928 -5.12 46.08 12.71
N ASP A 929 -5.81 45.60 13.75
CA ASP A 929 -6.97 46.27 14.34
C ASP A 929 -6.62 47.66 14.88
N GLU A 930 -5.42 47.80 15.46
CA GLU A 930 -4.95 49.06 16.03
C GLU A 930 -4.12 49.91 15.04
N ASP A 931 -3.93 49.44 13.80
CA ASP A 931 -3.18 50.18 12.79
C ASP A 931 -3.83 51.55 12.51
N PRO A 932 -3.11 52.67 12.73
CA PRO A 932 -3.69 54.00 12.55
C PRO A 932 -3.57 54.53 11.11
N LEU A 933 -2.80 53.89 10.23
CA LEU A 933 -2.56 54.36 8.87
C LEU A 933 -3.51 53.71 7.85
N LEU A 934 -3.83 52.43 8.03
CA LEU A 934 -4.83 51.77 7.19
C LEU A 934 -6.24 52.13 7.65
N SER A 935 -7.04 52.71 6.76
CA SER A 935 -8.48 52.89 7.01
C SER A 935 -9.17 51.53 7.21
N PRO A 936 -10.27 51.43 7.97
CA PRO A 936 -10.97 50.17 8.24
C PRO A 936 -11.31 49.33 6.99
N ALA A 937 -11.62 49.99 5.88
CA ALA A 937 -11.91 49.34 4.59
C ALA A 937 -10.68 48.65 3.95
N HIS A 938 -9.46 49.13 4.24
CA HIS A 938 -8.21 48.65 3.65
C HIS A 938 -7.39 47.73 4.57
N LYS A 939 -7.76 47.61 5.85
CA LYS A 939 -7.11 46.68 6.78
C LYS A 939 -7.27 45.24 6.29
N PRO A 940 -6.23 44.38 6.24
CA PRO A 940 -6.45 42.98 5.86
C PRO A 940 -7.29 42.25 6.92
N VAL A 941 -8.07 41.24 6.51
CA VAL A 941 -8.72 40.33 7.46
C VAL A 941 -7.69 39.28 7.89
N ILE A 942 -7.47 39.14 9.20
CA ILE A 942 -6.63 38.08 9.77
C ILE A 942 -7.54 36.93 10.18
N LEU A 943 -7.53 35.81 9.44
CA LEU A 943 -8.28 34.61 9.80
C LEU A 943 -7.52 33.86 10.89
N ARG A 944 -7.83 34.17 12.14
CA ARG A 944 -7.03 33.75 13.30
C ARG A 944 -7.09 32.25 13.52
N GLU A 945 -5.96 31.69 13.95
CA GLU A 945 -5.84 30.31 14.42
C GLU A 945 -6.14 30.26 15.92
N ILE A 946 -7.42 30.41 16.25
CA ILE A 946 -7.94 30.73 17.59
C ILE A 946 -7.74 29.63 18.66
N ALA A 947 -7.45 28.40 18.26
CA ALA A 947 -7.12 27.32 19.20
C ALA A 947 -6.25 26.27 18.53
N ALA A 948 -5.44 25.58 19.32
CA ALA A 948 -4.57 24.51 18.87
C ALA A 948 -4.36 23.48 19.97
N ILE A 949 -4.36 22.21 19.61
CA ILE A 949 -4.09 21.08 20.51
C ILE A 949 -3.06 20.18 19.83
N GLY A 950 -1.98 19.83 20.54
CA GLY A 950 -0.99 18.85 20.12
C GLY A 950 -0.76 17.79 21.19
N VAL A 951 -0.49 16.56 20.79
CA VAL A 951 -0.21 15.45 21.70
C VAL A 951 1.27 15.09 21.64
N THR A 952 1.92 15.02 22.81
CA THR A 952 3.32 14.62 22.93
C THR A 952 3.42 13.36 23.78
N VAL A 953 4.11 12.35 23.26
CA VAL A 953 4.33 11.08 23.96
C VAL A 953 5.76 11.05 24.52
N PRO A 954 5.96 10.65 25.79
CA PRO A 954 7.30 10.40 26.32
C PRO A 954 8.03 9.34 25.49
N SER A 955 9.30 9.59 25.14
CA SER A 955 10.10 8.68 24.30
C SER A 955 9.48 8.36 22.93
N ALA A 956 8.91 9.36 22.27
CA ALA A 956 8.27 9.21 20.97
C ALA A 956 9.18 8.61 19.88
N LEU A 957 8.64 7.69 19.10
CA LEU A 957 9.22 7.23 17.84
C LEU A 957 9.25 8.40 16.83
N PRO A 958 10.19 8.42 15.87
CA PRO A 958 10.26 9.47 14.86
C PRO A 958 8.93 9.72 14.11
N VAL A 959 8.16 8.66 13.86
CA VAL A 959 6.85 8.72 13.18
C VAL A 959 5.77 9.44 13.99
N GLN A 960 5.92 9.54 15.32
CA GLN A 960 4.94 10.18 16.21
C GLN A 960 5.14 11.70 16.33
N TYR A 961 6.31 12.24 15.94
CA TYR A 961 6.59 13.67 16.05
C TYR A 961 5.64 14.51 15.19
N GLY A 962 4.80 15.31 15.84
CA GLY A 962 3.79 16.16 15.18
C GLY A 962 2.68 15.39 14.47
N ALA A 963 2.51 14.10 14.79
CA ALA A 963 1.57 13.20 14.13
C ALA A 963 0.13 13.31 14.67
N LEU A 964 -0.07 13.91 15.85
CA LEU A 964 -1.38 14.02 16.48
C LEU A 964 -1.59 15.44 17.01
N ALA A 965 -2.20 16.28 16.19
CA ALA A 965 -2.50 17.66 16.51
C ALA A 965 -3.63 18.23 15.62
N CYS A 966 -4.27 19.29 16.11
CA CYS A 966 -5.27 20.07 15.40
C CYS A 966 -5.09 21.57 15.70
N ILE A 967 -5.31 22.42 14.69
CA ILE A 967 -5.45 23.87 14.81
C ILE A 967 -6.82 24.27 14.28
N TRP A 968 -7.56 25.09 15.02
CA TRP A 968 -8.83 25.68 14.62
C TRP A 968 -8.62 27.08 14.07
N ARG A 969 -9.21 27.37 12.91
CA ARG A 969 -9.10 28.67 12.24
C ARG A 969 -10.47 29.26 11.92
N GLU A 970 -10.61 30.55 12.18
CA GLU A 970 -11.82 31.31 11.84
C GLU A 970 -12.25 31.16 10.38
N SER A 971 -13.57 31.13 10.18
CA SER A 971 -14.17 31.23 8.85
C SER A 971 -14.07 32.65 8.32
N VAL A 972 -14.06 32.79 6.99
CA VAL A 972 -14.14 34.11 6.32
C VAL A 972 -15.56 34.70 6.37
N HIS A 973 -16.60 33.85 6.50
CA HIS A 973 -18.00 34.29 6.40
C HIS A 973 -18.43 35.37 7.40
N PRO A 974 -18.01 35.34 8.68
CA PRO A 974 -18.32 36.42 9.62
C PRO A 974 -17.76 37.80 9.22
N TYR A 975 -16.79 37.86 8.30
CA TYR A 975 -16.14 39.08 7.84
C TYR A 975 -16.73 39.65 6.54
N LEU A 976 -17.71 38.97 5.93
CA LEU A 976 -18.32 39.41 4.67
C LEU A 976 -19.50 40.35 4.92
N GLU A 977 -19.48 41.53 4.28
CA GLU A 977 -20.62 42.45 4.28
C GLU A 977 -21.67 42.06 3.22
N GLN A 978 -22.84 42.71 3.26
CA GLN A 978 -23.93 42.42 2.33
C GLN A 978 -23.50 42.70 0.87
N GLY A 979 -23.50 41.67 0.02
CA GLY A 979 -23.11 41.77 -1.39
C GLY A 979 -21.66 41.35 -1.67
N GLN A 980 -20.85 41.17 -0.61
CA GLN A 980 -19.48 40.67 -0.73
C GLN A 980 -19.43 39.14 -0.83
N GLN A 981 -18.41 38.66 -1.54
CA GLN A 981 -18.08 37.25 -1.68
C GLN A 981 -16.58 37.06 -1.48
N ALA A 982 -16.17 35.85 -1.11
CA ALA A 982 -14.77 35.45 -1.01
C ALA A 982 -14.43 34.44 -2.11
N SER A 983 -13.24 34.59 -2.69
CA SER A 983 -12.65 33.63 -3.61
C SER A 983 -11.17 33.43 -3.30
N PRO A 984 -10.61 32.22 -3.47
CA PRO A 984 -9.20 32.00 -3.21
C PRO A 984 -8.33 32.64 -4.29
N MET A 985 -7.19 33.22 -3.89
CA MET A 985 -6.33 33.96 -4.81
C MET A 985 -5.74 33.06 -5.92
N THR A 986 -5.58 31.75 -5.66
CA THR A 986 -5.12 30.77 -6.65
C THR A 986 -6.10 30.59 -7.83
N MET A 987 -7.38 30.88 -7.63
CA MET A 987 -8.41 30.81 -8.66
C MET A 987 -8.24 31.89 -9.75
N LEU A 988 -7.57 33.01 -9.43
CA LEU A 988 -7.37 34.10 -10.39
C LEU A 988 -6.54 33.68 -11.60
N MET A 989 -5.72 32.63 -11.43
CA MET A 989 -4.79 32.08 -12.43
C MET A 989 -5.24 30.69 -12.94
N GLN A 990 -6.55 30.43 -12.91
CA GLN A 990 -7.15 29.16 -13.27
C GLN A 990 -7.97 29.31 -14.56
N LEU A 991 -7.85 28.32 -15.45
CA LEU A 991 -8.82 28.09 -16.52
C LEU A 991 -9.93 27.18 -16.00
N ASP A 992 -11.16 27.50 -16.37
CA ASP A 992 -12.33 26.71 -16.03
C ASP A 992 -12.49 25.51 -16.98
N ASN A 993 -13.51 24.69 -16.76
CA ASN A 993 -13.75 23.49 -17.58
C ASN A 993 -14.04 23.81 -19.07
N ASP A 994 -14.45 25.04 -19.38
CA ASP A 994 -14.67 25.57 -20.73
C ASP A 994 -13.41 26.20 -21.36
N GLN A 995 -12.25 26.04 -20.73
CA GLN A 995 -10.95 26.60 -21.13
C GLN A 995 -10.90 28.13 -21.15
N LYS A 996 -11.85 28.83 -20.50
CA LYS A 996 -11.78 30.28 -20.29
C LYS A 996 -11.25 30.60 -18.90
N PRO A 997 -10.53 31.73 -18.72
CA PRO A 997 -10.19 32.21 -17.39
C PRO A 997 -11.41 32.31 -16.48
N VAL A 998 -11.28 31.87 -15.23
CA VAL A 998 -12.36 31.92 -14.25
C VAL A 998 -12.82 33.36 -14.03
N ILE A 999 -11.88 34.32 -14.06
CA ILE A 999 -12.11 35.76 -13.85
C ILE A 999 -12.61 36.54 -15.08
N ASP A 1000 -12.90 35.86 -16.21
CA ASP A 1000 -13.26 36.52 -17.47
C ASP A 1000 -14.45 37.46 -17.37
N ALA A 1001 -15.49 37.10 -16.62
CA ALA A 1001 -16.63 37.96 -16.39
C ALA A 1001 -16.25 39.26 -15.66
N TRP A 1002 -15.35 39.17 -14.68
CA TRP A 1002 -14.90 40.31 -13.88
C TRP A 1002 -14.08 41.28 -14.73
N ILE A 1003 -13.16 40.75 -15.54
CA ILE A 1003 -12.33 41.55 -16.43
C ILE A 1003 -13.16 42.24 -17.51
N ARG A 1004 -14.16 41.56 -18.09
CA ARG A 1004 -15.07 42.19 -19.07
C ARG A 1004 -15.93 43.28 -18.46
N GLN A 1005 -16.35 43.12 -17.22
CA GLN A 1005 -17.21 44.08 -16.53
C GLN A 1005 -16.43 45.35 -16.12
N HIS A 1006 -15.25 45.19 -15.52
CA HIS A 1006 -14.53 46.29 -14.88
C HIS A 1006 -13.34 46.82 -15.71
N GLY A 1007 -12.88 46.06 -16.69
CA GLY A 1007 -11.66 46.31 -17.45
C GLY A 1007 -10.40 45.86 -16.70
N VAL A 1008 -9.45 45.27 -17.43
CA VAL A 1008 -8.26 44.61 -16.84
C VAL A 1008 -7.41 45.55 -15.98
N LYS A 1009 -7.18 46.79 -16.42
CA LYS A 1009 -6.32 47.76 -15.70
C LYS A 1009 -6.99 48.28 -14.43
N THR A 1010 -8.28 48.61 -14.51
CA THR A 1010 -9.07 49.04 -13.35
C THR A 1010 -9.12 47.94 -12.29
N TRP A 1011 -9.42 46.72 -12.73
CA TRP A 1011 -9.48 45.54 -11.87
C TRP A 1011 -8.11 45.25 -11.22
N LEU A 1012 -7.02 45.30 -11.99
CA LEU A 1012 -5.65 45.12 -11.47
C LEU A 1012 -5.28 46.20 -10.45
N THR A 1013 -5.59 47.47 -10.74
CA THR A 1013 -5.32 48.58 -9.83
C THR A 1013 -6.05 48.37 -8.49
N ALA A 1014 -7.33 47.98 -8.54
CA ALA A 1014 -8.11 47.64 -7.36
C ALA A 1014 -7.49 46.43 -6.61
N LEU A 1015 -7.09 45.38 -7.34
CA LEU A 1015 -6.47 44.19 -6.74
C LEU A 1015 -5.19 44.55 -5.97
N VAL A 1016 -4.26 45.29 -6.60
CA VAL A 1016 -3.01 45.69 -5.96
C VAL A 1016 -3.29 46.57 -4.74
N THR A 1017 -4.18 47.55 -4.88
CA THR A 1017 -4.52 48.50 -3.80
C THR A 1017 -5.17 47.82 -2.60
N HIS A 1018 -6.13 46.93 -2.83
CA HIS A 1018 -6.97 46.38 -1.77
C HIS A 1018 -6.50 45.03 -1.25
N ALA A 1019 -5.65 44.31 -1.98
CA ALA A 1019 -5.21 42.97 -1.57
C ALA A 1019 -3.69 42.82 -1.38
N TYR A 1020 -2.87 43.41 -2.24
CA TYR A 1020 -1.41 43.24 -2.15
C TYR A 1020 -0.72 44.31 -1.30
N LEU A 1021 -1.14 45.57 -1.45
CA LEU A 1021 -0.60 46.70 -0.69
C LEU A 1021 -0.74 46.52 0.83
N PRO A 1022 -1.87 46.02 1.38
CA PRO A 1022 -1.97 45.79 2.82
C PRO A 1022 -0.96 44.77 3.35
N VAL A 1023 -0.57 43.77 2.55
CA VAL A 1023 0.50 42.82 2.91
C VAL A 1023 1.87 43.51 2.95
N MET A 1024 2.18 44.32 1.94
CA MET A 1024 3.43 45.09 1.91
C MET A 1024 3.51 46.07 3.11
N HIS A 1025 2.37 46.67 3.46
CA HIS A 1025 2.25 47.53 4.62
C HIS A 1025 2.54 46.81 5.94
N MET A 1026 2.15 45.54 6.10
CA MET A 1026 2.50 44.77 7.30
C MET A 1026 4.02 44.74 7.53
N LEU A 1027 4.80 44.57 6.46
CA LEU A 1027 6.25 44.63 6.57
C LEU A 1027 6.76 46.06 6.77
N TRP A 1028 6.34 47.01 5.93
CA TRP A 1028 6.83 48.40 6.00
C TRP A 1028 6.51 49.06 7.33
N TYR A 1029 5.29 48.91 7.83
CA TYR A 1029 4.84 49.60 9.03
C TYR A 1029 5.17 48.81 10.30
N HIS A 1030 4.77 47.52 10.38
CA HIS A 1030 4.91 46.72 11.60
C HIS A 1030 6.24 45.97 11.69
N GLY A 1031 6.86 45.62 10.55
CA GLY A 1031 8.09 44.83 10.51
C GLY A 1031 7.85 43.32 10.53
N THR A 1032 6.65 42.89 10.15
CA THR A 1032 6.24 41.48 10.09
C THR A 1032 6.18 41.02 8.64
N ALA A 1033 7.02 40.04 8.28
CA ALA A 1033 7.02 39.42 6.98
C ALA A 1033 6.08 38.21 6.98
N LEU A 1034 5.16 38.14 6.03
CA LEU A 1034 4.11 37.11 5.95
C LEU A 1034 4.32 36.26 4.70
N GLU A 1035 4.20 34.92 4.84
CA GLU A 1035 4.23 33.97 3.72
C GLU A 1035 2.96 34.11 2.85
N SER A 1036 2.98 35.11 1.98
CA SER A 1036 1.78 35.59 1.27
C SER A 1036 1.66 35.01 -0.14
N HIS A 1037 1.94 33.71 -0.27
CA HIS A 1037 1.70 32.99 -1.51
C HIS A 1037 0.19 32.89 -1.75
N ALA A 1038 -0.24 32.71 -3.01
CA ALA A 1038 -1.65 32.78 -3.37
C ALA A 1038 -2.57 31.84 -2.55
N GLN A 1039 -2.09 30.67 -2.13
CA GLN A 1039 -2.86 29.76 -1.28
C GLN A 1039 -3.17 30.31 0.12
N ASN A 1040 -2.39 31.26 0.66
CA ASN A 1040 -2.60 31.87 1.98
C ASN A 1040 -3.43 33.16 1.91
N MET A 1041 -3.92 33.52 0.72
CA MET A 1041 -4.68 34.74 0.48
C MET A 1041 -6.07 34.42 -0.08
N LEU A 1042 -7.08 35.10 0.44
CA LEU A 1042 -8.44 35.12 -0.12
C LEU A 1042 -8.75 36.54 -0.59
N LEU A 1043 -9.35 36.65 -1.76
CA LEU A 1043 -9.88 37.89 -2.29
C LEU A 1043 -11.33 38.06 -1.83
N ILE A 1044 -11.62 39.13 -1.10
CA ILE A 1044 -12.98 39.58 -0.86
C ILE A 1044 -13.34 40.60 -1.95
N HIS A 1045 -14.46 40.37 -2.62
CA HIS A 1045 -14.87 41.17 -3.78
C HIS A 1045 -16.38 41.42 -3.83
N GLU A 1046 -16.78 42.49 -4.52
CA GLU A 1046 -18.17 42.78 -4.87
C GLU A 1046 -18.34 42.64 -6.38
N SER A 1047 -19.12 41.65 -6.82
CA SER A 1047 -19.29 41.33 -8.25
C SER A 1047 -17.94 41.25 -9.01
N GLY A 1048 -16.95 40.62 -8.39
CA GLY A 1048 -15.61 40.42 -8.95
C GLY A 1048 -14.63 41.59 -8.83
N LEU A 1049 -15.05 42.76 -8.35
CA LEU A 1049 -14.13 43.88 -8.10
C LEU A 1049 -13.48 43.72 -6.71
N PRO A 1050 -12.14 43.70 -6.61
CA PRO A 1050 -11.41 43.59 -5.35
C PRO A 1050 -11.79 44.66 -4.32
N VAL A 1051 -12.08 44.24 -3.08
CA VAL A 1051 -12.40 45.13 -1.96
C VAL A 1051 -11.44 44.96 -0.79
N LYS A 1052 -11.03 43.72 -0.50
CA LYS A 1052 -10.18 43.40 0.66
C LYS A 1052 -9.44 42.09 0.45
N VAL A 1053 -8.40 41.86 1.25
CA VAL A 1053 -7.75 40.55 1.38
C VAL A 1053 -8.03 39.95 2.75
N ALA A 1054 -8.21 38.63 2.78
CA ALA A 1054 -8.09 37.84 4.00
C ALA A 1054 -6.84 36.97 3.95
N LEU A 1055 -6.10 36.90 5.05
CA LEU A 1055 -4.84 36.18 5.21
C LEU A 1055 -5.02 35.02 6.19
N LYS A 1056 -4.30 33.91 5.97
CA LYS A 1056 -4.37 32.70 6.79
C LYS A 1056 -3.03 31.94 6.82
N ASP A 1057 -2.96 30.90 7.67
CA ASP A 1057 -1.78 30.00 7.85
C ASP A 1057 -0.55 30.68 8.51
N PHE A 1058 -0.69 31.15 9.76
CA PHE A 1058 0.35 31.96 10.43
C PHE A 1058 1.32 31.17 11.33
N HIS A 1059 0.90 30.08 11.97
CA HIS A 1059 1.71 29.28 12.92
C HIS A 1059 3.13 28.88 12.46
N ASP A 1060 3.36 28.81 11.15
CA ASP A 1060 4.65 28.43 10.54
C ASP A 1060 5.05 29.40 9.40
N GLY A 1061 4.26 30.45 9.15
CA GLY A 1061 4.32 31.30 7.95
C GLY A 1061 4.64 32.77 8.22
N VAL A 1062 5.26 33.08 9.37
CA VAL A 1062 5.57 34.46 9.79
C VAL A 1062 7.05 34.57 10.13
N ARG A 1063 7.70 35.64 9.64
CA ARG A 1063 9.06 36.01 10.02
C ARG A 1063 9.13 37.43 10.54
N TYR A 1064 9.98 37.68 11.52
CA TYR A 1064 10.19 39.01 12.10
C TYR A 1064 11.63 39.19 12.61
N SER A 1065 11.98 40.42 12.98
CA SER A 1065 13.19 40.76 13.73
C SER A 1065 12.79 41.56 14.96
N ARG A 1066 13.19 41.15 16.17
CA ARG A 1066 12.93 41.96 17.37
C ARG A 1066 13.46 43.39 17.25
N ALA A 1067 14.60 43.57 16.57
CA ALA A 1067 15.21 44.88 16.37
C ALA A 1067 14.50 45.74 15.32
N LEU A 1068 13.78 45.12 14.37
CA LEU A 1068 13.10 45.83 13.26
C LEU A 1068 11.58 45.88 13.41
N LEU A 1069 11.00 45.25 14.44
CA LEU A 1069 9.61 45.45 14.80
C LEU A 1069 9.36 46.90 15.21
N ARG A 1070 8.19 47.43 14.82
CA ARG A 1070 7.79 48.79 15.23
C ARG A 1070 7.55 48.88 16.74
N ASP A 1071 6.96 47.84 17.30
CA ASP A 1071 6.67 47.74 18.73
C ASP A 1071 6.99 46.33 19.22
N VAL A 1072 8.20 46.16 19.75
CA VAL A 1072 8.68 44.88 20.31
C VAL A 1072 7.93 44.50 21.59
N THR A 1073 7.31 45.45 22.30
CA THR A 1073 6.62 45.18 23.57
C THR A 1073 5.34 44.35 23.37
N ARG A 1074 4.84 44.32 22.13
CA ARG A 1074 3.67 43.56 21.71
C ARG A 1074 3.97 42.16 21.21
N LEU A 1075 5.24 41.82 21.02
CA LEU A 1075 5.63 40.48 20.59
C LEU A 1075 5.28 39.48 21.70
N PRO A 1076 4.47 38.44 21.42
CA PRO A 1076 4.16 37.41 22.41
C PRO A 1076 5.39 36.57 22.74
N GLU A 1077 5.35 35.88 23.89
CA GLU A 1077 6.31 34.81 24.17
C GLU A 1077 6.01 33.63 23.24
N LEU A 1078 7.01 33.23 22.45
CA LEU A 1078 6.90 32.16 21.46
C LEU A 1078 7.91 31.05 21.78
N THR A 1079 7.51 29.81 21.52
CA THR A 1079 8.37 28.63 21.66
C THR A 1079 9.24 28.46 20.42
N ASP A 1080 10.57 28.36 20.61
CA ASP A 1080 11.51 28.09 19.53
C ASP A 1080 11.44 26.64 19.02
N ALA A 1081 11.87 26.43 17.78
CA ALA A 1081 12.04 25.09 17.22
C ALA A 1081 13.12 24.31 17.99
N PRO A 1082 12.88 23.04 18.40
CA PRO A 1082 13.91 22.22 19.03
C PRO A 1082 15.12 22.01 18.11
N ASP A 1083 16.33 21.90 18.67
CA ASP A 1083 17.59 21.70 17.93
C ASP A 1083 17.53 20.53 16.92
N VAL A 1084 16.81 19.46 17.26
CA VAL A 1084 16.63 18.28 16.39
C VAL A 1084 15.77 18.61 15.17
N HIS A 1085 14.73 19.44 15.33
CA HIS A 1085 13.89 19.89 14.23
C HIS A 1085 14.65 20.84 13.30
N ALA A 1086 15.40 21.78 13.86
CA ALA A 1086 16.23 22.72 13.11
C ALA A 1086 17.29 22.02 12.24
N LYS A 1087 17.79 20.84 12.65
CA LYS A 1087 18.69 20.01 11.82
C LYS A 1087 18.01 19.37 10.62
N VAL A 1088 16.72 19.06 10.72
CA VAL A 1088 15.93 18.39 9.66
C VAL A 1088 15.32 19.41 8.69
N ASN A 1089 14.87 20.55 9.20
CA ASN A 1089 14.35 21.65 8.41
C ASN A 1089 14.92 23.00 8.89
N PRO A 1090 16.15 23.34 8.49
CA PRO A 1090 16.82 24.58 8.91
C PRO A 1090 16.17 25.86 8.36
N ASN A 1091 15.21 25.73 7.44
CA ASN A 1091 14.40 26.82 6.91
C ASN A 1091 13.19 27.18 7.82
N SER A 1092 12.89 26.38 8.85
CA SER A 1092 11.77 26.61 9.78
C SER A 1092 12.24 27.44 10.98
N PHE A 1093 12.33 28.76 10.78
CA PHE A 1093 12.65 29.74 11.82
C PHE A 1093 11.74 30.97 11.72
N LEU A 1094 11.48 31.60 12.87
CA LEU A 1094 10.62 32.79 12.97
C LEU A 1094 11.43 34.10 13.00
N GLU A 1095 12.64 34.08 13.55
CA GLU A 1095 13.45 35.28 13.79
C GLU A 1095 14.66 35.38 12.87
N THR A 1096 14.88 36.56 12.28
CA THR A 1096 16.11 36.94 11.57
C THR A 1096 16.42 38.40 11.83
N ASP A 1097 17.70 38.77 11.90
CA ASP A 1097 18.14 40.17 12.04
C ASP A 1097 18.39 40.86 10.71
N ASN A 1098 18.22 40.15 9.59
CA ASN A 1098 18.47 40.69 8.26
C ASN A 1098 17.17 41.26 7.64
N ALA A 1099 17.15 42.57 7.42
CA ALA A 1099 16.03 43.26 6.77
C ALA A 1099 15.76 42.76 5.35
N ASP A 1100 16.81 42.42 4.60
CA ASP A 1100 16.71 41.88 3.24
C ASP A 1100 16.07 40.48 3.27
N GLU A 1101 16.41 39.62 4.24
CA GLU A 1101 15.77 38.30 4.38
C GLU A 1101 14.25 38.43 4.66
N LEU A 1102 13.82 39.43 5.45
CA LEU A 1102 12.40 39.71 5.70
C LEU A 1102 11.68 40.25 4.46
N ARG A 1103 12.33 41.16 3.74
CA ARG A 1103 11.82 41.70 2.46
C ARG A 1103 11.68 40.57 1.44
N ASP A 1104 12.72 39.78 1.25
CA ASP A 1104 12.79 38.75 0.23
C ASP A 1104 11.83 37.60 0.54
N PHE A 1105 11.67 37.22 1.81
CA PHE A 1105 10.61 36.28 2.20
C PHE A 1105 9.21 36.75 1.77
N THR A 1106 8.93 38.05 1.92
CA THR A 1106 7.65 38.63 1.49
C THR A 1106 7.56 38.72 -0.04
N GLN A 1107 8.62 39.17 -0.72
CA GLN A 1107 8.60 39.32 -2.17
C GLN A 1107 8.62 37.99 -2.93
N ASP A 1108 9.32 36.99 -2.43
CA ASP A 1108 9.31 35.65 -3.03
C ASP A 1108 7.88 35.08 -3.03
N ALA A 1109 7.22 35.12 -1.86
CA ALA A 1109 5.85 34.64 -1.72
C ALA A 1109 4.80 35.50 -2.45
N LEU A 1110 4.85 36.83 -2.27
CA LEU A 1110 3.84 37.77 -2.77
C LEU A 1110 4.05 38.15 -4.24
N CYS A 1111 5.30 38.34 -4.66
CA CYS A 1111 5.64 38.84 -5.98
C CYS A 1111 6.07 37.71 -6.92
N PHE A 1112 7.03 36.86 -6.55
CA PHE A 1112 7.59 35.85 -7.46
C PHE A 1112 6.60 34.70 -7.77
N VAL A 1113 6.07 34.01 -6.75
CA VAL A 1113 5.15 32.86 -6.96
C VAL A 1113 3.66 33.23 -7.02
N ASN A 1114 3.32 34.52 -6.93
CA ASN A 1114 1.94 35.01 -6.94
C ASN A 1114 1.72 36.11 -8.00
N LEU A 1115 2.14 37.37 -7.78
CA LEU A 1115 1.93 38.44 -8.78
C LEU A 1115 2.58 38.14 -10.14
N GLY A 1116 3.78 37.53 -10.17
CA GLY A 1116 4.47 37.17 -11.41
C GLY A 1116 3.73 36.11 -12.22
N GLU A 1117 3.06 35.17 -11.55
CA GLU A 1117 2.19 34.21 -12.24
C GLU A 1117 0.91 34.87 -12.75
N LEU A 1118 0.35 35.83 -12.00
CA LEU A 1118 -0.80 36.60 -12.46
C LEU A 1118 -0.45 37.53 -13.63
N ALA A 1119 0.71 38.19 -13.62
CA ALA A 1119 1.20 39.04 -14.70
C ALA A 1119 1.31 38.23 -16.00
N TRP A 1120 1.93 37.05 -15.92
CA TRP A 1120 2.02 36.12 -17.02
C TRP A 1120 0.63 35.67 -17.51
N PHE A 1121 -0.26 35.30 -16.59
CA PHE A 1121 -1.62 34.88 -16.92
C PHE A 1121 -2.41 35.97 -17.65
N LEU A 1122 -2.32 37.23 -17.19
CA LEU A 1122 -2.99 38.37 -17.84
C LEU A 1122 -2.38 38.71 -19.20
N GLN A 1123 -1.06 38.54 -19.38
CA GLN A 1123 -0.43 38.68 -20.68
C GLN A 1123 -0.96 37.65 -21.68
N VAL A 1124 -1.00 36.37 -21.28
CA VAL A 1124 -1.43 35.26 -22.16
C VAL A 1124 -2.91 35.38 -22.54
N HIS A 1125 -3.78 35.72 -21.59
CA HIS A 1125 -5.23 35.65 -21.81
C HIS A 1125 -5.92 36.99 -22.10
N TYR A 1126 -5.31 38.12 -21.73
CA TYR A 1126 -5.89 39.45 -21.90
C TYR A 1126 -4.98 40.45 -22.62
N GLN A 1127 -3.81 40.01 -23.09
CA GLN A 1127 -2.86 40.85 -23.84
C GLN A 1127 -2.42 42.08 -23.04
N LEU A 1128 -2.39 41.99 -21.70
CA LEU A 1128 -1.79 43.01 -20.84
C LEU A 1128 -0.29 42.72 -20.72
N PRO A 1129 0.61 43.54 -21.30
CA PRO A 1129 2.04 43.29 -21.22
C PRO A 1129 2.52 43.27 -19.76
N GLU A 1130 3.44 42.37 -19.43
CA GLU A 1130 3.98 42.27 -18.06
C GLU A 1130 4.62 43.58 -17.57
N GLN A 1131 5.31 44.30 -18.45
CA GLN A 1131 5.88 45.63 -18.14
C GLN A 1131 4.79 46.63 -17.72
N GLU A 1132 3.62 46.57 -18.36
CA GLU A 1132 2.49 47.42 -18.00
C GLU A 1132 1.85 46.97 -16.67
N PHE A 1133 1.73 45.66 -16.44
CA PHE A 1133 1.30 45.12 -15.15
C PHE A 1133 2.17 45.66 -14.00
N TRP A 1134 3.49 45.54 -14.12
CA TRP A 1134 4.43 45.99 -13.09
C TRP A 1134 4.45 47.52 -12.95
N SER A 1135 4.20 48.26 -14.04
CA SER A 1135 4.02 49.73 -13.98
C SER A 1135 2.78 50.13 -13.19
N VAL A 1136 1.66 49.42 -13.33
CA VAL A 1136 0.46 49.65 -12.50
C VAL A 1136 0.76 49.36 -11.03
N THR A 1137 1.42 48.24 -10.73
CA THR A 1137 1.80 47.87 -9.37
C THR A 1137 2.73 48.90 -8.74
N ALA A 1138 3.80 49.29 -9.45
CA ALA A 1138 4.74 50.31 -9.00
C ALA A 1138 4.07 51.66 -8.78
N LYS A 1139 3.13 52.06 -9.65
CA LYS A 1139 2.37 53.29 -9.49
C LYS A 1139 1.55 53.30 -8.19
N VAL A 1140 0.81 52.22 -7.89
CA VAL A 1140 0.04 52.10 -6.63
C VAL A 1140 0.97 52.19 -5.43
N MET A 1141 2.13 51.53 -5.48
CA MET A 1141 3.13 51.60 -4.41
C MET A 1141 3.68 53.01 -4.23
N HIS A 1142 4.02 53.73 -5.30
CA HIS A 1142 4.49 55.11 -5.25
C HIS A 1142 3.44 56.08 -4.70
N GLU A 1143 2.19 55.93 -5.12
CA GLU A 1143 1.07 56.71 -4.58
C GLU A 1143 0.92 56.48 -3.07
N TYR A 1144 1.06 55.23 -2.62
CA TYR A 1144 1.07 54.90 -1.19
C TYR A 1144 2.25 55.51 -0.45
N GLN A 1145 3.47 55.41 -0.99
CA GLN A 1145 4.67 55.98 -0.39
C GLN A 1145 4.59 57.51 -0.28
N ALA A 1146 4.07 58.17 -1.33
CA ALA A 1146 3.85 59.61 -1.35
C ALA A 1146 2.80 60.08 -0.32
N ALA A 1147 1.77 59.27 -0.08
CA ALA A 1147 0.75 59.54 0.93
C ALA A 1147 1.26 59.33 2.38
N HIS A 1148 2.37 58.62 2.58
CA HIS A 1148 2.90 58.26 3.90
C HIS A 1148 4.40 58.63 4.07
N PRO A 1149 4.78 59.92 3.94
CA PRO A 1149 6.18 60.35 4.01
C PRO A 1149 6.85 60.04 5.36
N GLN A 1150 6.07 59.86 6.43
CA GLN A 1150 6.56 59.42 7.74
C GLN A 1150 7.19 58.02 7.72
N LEU A 1151 6.95 57.21 6.68
CA LEU A 1151 7.50 55.86 6.52
C LEU A 1151 8.68 55.78 5.55
N THR A 1152 9.20 56.89 5.02
CA THR A 1152 10.31 56.87 4.03
C THR A 1152 11.52 56.06 4.49
N GLY A 1153 11.90 56.16 5.77
CA GLY A 1153 12.99 55.35 6.32
C GLY A 1153 12.71 53.84 6.28
N ARG A 1154 11.44 53.43 6.46
CA ARG A 1154 11.00 52.04 6.42
C ARG A 1154 10.88 51.52 4.99
N PHE A 1155 10.41 52.34 4.05
CA PHE A 1155 10.41 51.99 2.63
C PHE A 1155 11.83 51.74 2.11
N LYS A 1156 12.80 52.55 2.55
CA LYS A 1156 14.22 52.34 2.22
C LYS A 1156 14.82 51.11 2.92
N LEU A 1157 14.37 50.80 4.14
CA LEU A 1157 14.84 49.64 4.88
C LEU A 1157 14.36 48.32 4.25
N PHE A 1158 13.09 48.25 3.86
CA PHE A 1158 12.52 47.12 3.13
C PHE A 1158 12.22 47.57 1.70
N ASP A 1159 13.28 47.76 0.93
CA ASP A 1159 13.21 48.35 -0.41
C ASP A 1159 12.62 47.37 -1.44
N PHE A 1160 11.33 47.50 -1.74
CA PHE A 1160 10.67 46.68 -2.77
C PHE A 1160 11.11 47.01 -4.20
N PHE A 1161 11.85 48.10 -4.40
CA PHE A 1161 12.42 48.51 -5.69
C PHE A 1161 13.91 48.18 -5.79
N ALA A 1162 14.46 47.42 -4.85
CA ALA A 1162 15.82 46.88 -4.94
C ALA A 1162 16.01 46.17 -6.28
N ALA A 1163 17.18 46.35 -6.91
CA ALA A 1163 17.45 45.86 -8.27
C ALA A 1163 17.32 44.32 -8.39
N ASN A 1164 17.69 43.60 -7.32
CA ASN A 1164 17.57 42.14 -7.23
C ASN A 1164 16.91 41.75 -5.90
N ILE A 1165 16.30 40.57 -5.89
CA ILE A 1165 15.79 39.90 -4.70
C ILE A 1165 16.25 38.44 -4.68
N GLU A 1166 16.28 37.84 -3.49
CA GLU A 1166 16.53 36.41 -3.33
C GLU A 1166 15.21 35.62 -3.39
N VAL A 1167 15.15 34.58 -4.24
CA VAL A 1167 13.99 33.67 -4.37
C VAL A 1167 14.39 32.22 -4.11
N GLU A 1168 13.48 31.41 -3.58
CA GLU A 1168 13.79 30.00 -3.25
C GLU A 1168 13.97 29.11 -4.49
N GLN A 1169 15.01 28.26 -4.47
CA GLN A 1169 15.23 27.22 -5.49
C GLN A 1169 14.45 25.94 -5.15
N LEU A 1170 13.14 25.97 -5.36
CA LEU A 1170 12.23 24.91 -4.92
C LEU A 1170 12.52 23.54 -5.55
N ALA A 1171 12.90 23.48 -6.83
CA ALA A 1171 13.21 22.21 -7.48
C ALA A 1171 14.55 21.64 -6.98
N SER A 1172 15.59 22.48 -6.95
CA SER A 1172 16.94 22.11 -6.52
C SER A 1172 17.00 21.65 -5.06
N ARG A 1173 16.15 22.19 -4.19
CA ARG A 1173 16.02 21.74 -2.80
C ARG A 1173 15.71 20.24 -2.68
N ARG A 1174 15.17 19.60 -3.71
CA ARG A 1174 14.81 18.17 -3.68
C ARG A 1174 15.95 17.22 -3.85
N PHE A 1175 16.97 17.65 -4.58
CA PHE A 1175 18.07 16.78 -4.96
C PHE A 1175 19.44 17.28 -4.52
N LEU A 1176 19.50 18.48 -3.94
CA LEU A 1176 20.69 19.03 -3.28
C LEU A 1176 20.57 18.91 -1.74
N PRO A 1177 21.71 18.94 -1.01
CA PRO A 1177 21.71 18.93 0.45
C PRO A 1177 20.90 20.07 1.06
N GLU A 1178 20.23 19.84 2.18
CA GLU A 1178 19.47 20.88 2.89
C GLU A 1178 20.43 21.90 3.53
N VAL A 1179 20.12 23.19 3.39
CA VAL A 1179 20.88 24.33 3.94
C VAL A 1179 19.93 25.35 4.56
N ARG A 1180 20.44 26.29 5.37
CA ARG A 1180 19.62 27.30 6.11
C ARG A 1180 18.63 28.04 5.22
N LEU A 1181 19.08 28.51 4.06
CA LEU A 1181 18.28 29.17 3.02
C LEU A 1181 18.85 28.73 1.67
N ARG A 1182 18.03 28.12 0.81
CA ARG A 1182 18.42 27.73 -0.55
C ARG A 1182 17.76 28.69 -1.55
N VAL A 1183 18.44 29.80 -1.78
CA VAL A 1183 17.94 30.92 -2.58
C VAL A 1183 18.88 31.26 -3.74
N MET A 1184 18.37 31.99 -4.71
CA MET A 1184 19.11 32.58 -5.81
C MET A 1184 18.69 34.02 -6.05
N SER A 1185 19.64 34.85 -6.46
CA SER A 1185 19.40 36.26 -6.81
C SER A 1185 18.76 36.38 -8.19
N VAL A 1186 17.69 37.16 -8.30
CA VAL A 1186 16.96 37.41 -9.55
C VAL A 1186 16.65 38.88 -9.73
N GLU A 1187 16.57 39.33 -10.98
CA GLU A 1187 16.20 40.71 -11.29
C GLU A 1187 14.75 41.01 -10.87
N ASN A 1188 14.56 42.16 -10.24
CA ASN A 1188 13.26 42.58 -9.75
C ASN A 1188 12.49 43.41 -10.82
N PRO A 1189 11.32 42.94 -11.31
CA PRO A 1189 10.55 43.69 -12.30
C PRO A 1189 10.02 45.04 -11.79
N LEU A 1190 9.82 45.19 -10.47
CA LEU A 1190 9.42 46.47 -9.87
C LEU A 1190 10.51 47.54 -10.05
N ALA A 1191 11.79 47.16 -9.96
CA ALA A 1191 12.90 48.09 -10.17
C ALA A 1191 12.94 48.63 -11.61
N LYS A 1192 12.63 47.79 -12.62
CA LYS A 1192 12.53 48.20 -14.03
C LYS A 1192 11.34 49.15 -14.26
N ALA A 1193 10.20 48.85 -13.62
CA ALA A 1193 9.01 49.70 -13.68
C ALA A 1193 9.28 51.08 -13.05
N ASP A 1194 9.99 51.12 -11.92
CA ASP A 1194 10.36 52.36 -11.21
C ASP A 1194 11.23 53.29 -12.07
N GLN A 1195 12.24 52.74 -12.76
CA GLN A 1195 13.08 53.49 -13.68
C GLN A 1195 12.25 54.14 -14.81
N THR A 1196 11.28 53.40 -15.35
CA THR A 1196 10.40 53.88 -16.43
C THR A 1196 9.50 55.03 -15.96
N ILE A 1197 8.91 54.90 -14.77
CA ILE A 1197 8.09 55.95 -14.14
C ILE A 1197 8.94 57.20 -13.86
N THR A 1198 10.14 57.03 -13.30
CA THR A 1198 11.05 58.14 -12.97
C THR A 1198 11.52 58.88 -14.23
N GLN A 1199 11.89 58.17 -15.29
CA GLN A 1199 12.27 58.76 -16.58
C GLN A 1199 11.12 59.52 -17.24
N SER A 1200 9.90 58.99 -17.21
CA SER A 1200 8.73 59.68 -17.76
C SER A 1200 8.40 60.98 -16.99
N THR A 1201 8.55 60.95 -15.67
CA THR A 1201 8.32 62.13 -14.80
C THR A 1201 9.39 63.21 -15.03
N GLN A 1202 10.65 62.81 -15.22
CA GLN A 1202 11.75 63.72 -15.59
C GLN A 1202 11.59 64.29 -17.00
N ALA A 1203 11.13 63.51 -17.98
CA ALA A 1203 10.88 63.98 -19.33
C ALA A 1203 9.72 65.00 -19.38
N VAL A 1204 8.67 64.80 -18.59
CA VAL A 1204 7.57 65.78 -18.43
C VAL A 1204 8.05 67.04 -17.71
N ALA A 1205 8.89 66.92 -16.68
CA ALA A 1205 9.46 68.07 -15.98
C ALA A 1205 10.53 68.85 -16.79
N GLN A 1206 11.10 68.24 -17.83
CA GLN A 1206 12.00 68.91 -18.80
C GLN A 1206 11.25 69.51 -20.00
N ALA A 1207 10.01 69.08 -20.25
CA ALA A 1207 9.14 69.58 -21.31
C ALA A 1207 8.21 70.73 -20.86
N VAL A 1208 8.07 70.93 -19.54
CA VAL A 1208 7.45 72.09 -18.88
C VAL A 1208 8.55 73.08 -18.52
#